data_AF-A0A1V6YF99-F1
#
_entry.id   AF-A0A1V6YF99-F1
#
_cell.length_a   1.000
_cell.length_b   1.000
_cell.length_c   1.000
_cell.angle_alpha   90.00
_cell.angle_beta   90.00
_cell.angle_gamma   90.00
#
_symmetry.space_group_name_H-M   'P 1'
#
loop_
_entity.id
_entity.type
_entity.pdbx_description
1 polymer ?
#
loop_
_entity_poly.entity_id
_entity_poly.type
_entity_poly.pdbx_seq_one_letter_code
_entity_poly.pdbx_strand_id
1 'polypeptide(L)'
;MAKVIFTAWKTKSQLLEVRDEFYPPPTYAGPDLRSHGCAVVEAWKLRGNVPHHVEATALLTDAILHDDAQRNSIFSIRATYSAAFCRFVTGLVDTKIHGVRRTMFQRATDLGLPASFVELRHEATHREPPSLVVLRKAAQRSLEWLWDNYWAGVGDDSGAPALTHDDGASVRAALCDALQPLSGRSADSVPKRRKRDQAVSVAMRLVSVCNVSGNAARLLSSVLLERGFLVPSGRELGDSMNDTFKEWNPVLQRVAESHPAFLRHLIEDLVNDLAFKNTTDISADAPSEALYLWIAHILTSPAWEFHRQSCPQSYVLRACDESPHHWTKLLGDQLRKHASKPKSVLDARPAGKNRITKPKHVRNDSQYAPSQLSDKLLEHGWGFLEKWDSRPLGVVSRTGKGNNYAYLVTDEPTKQSVIIDPANPPEVAPELKSQISSGKINLTAIVNTHHHWDHAGGNGDILKQFKGLQVIGGKDCTSVTKTPAHGEEFKIGDRISVKALHTPCHTQDSICYYMQDGDQRVVFTGDTLFIGGCGRFFEGNAKEMHKALNETLASLPDDTKVYPGHEYTKANVKFCIAVSQTEPIKKLQAFADQNKQTQGKFTIGDEKLHNVFMRVNDPEIQKVTGKTDPVDVMAALREMKNSM
;
A
#
# COMPACT_ATOMS: atom_id res chain seq x y z
N MET A 1 36.87 -13.56 18.65
CA MET A 1 36.51 -14.98 18.87
C MET A 1 35.83 -15.49 17.61
N ALA A 2 36.35 -16.55 16.98
CA ALA A 2 35.69 -17.17 15.84
C ALA A 2 34.34 -17.75 16.30
N LYS A 3 33.24 -17.25 15.73
CA LYS A 3 31.90 -17.73 16.05
C LYS A 3 31.70 -19.01 15.25
N VAL A 4 31.83 -20.17 15.91
CA VAL A 4 31.52 -21.45 15.29
C VAL A 4 30.01 -21.49 15.03
N ILE A 5 29.62 -21.43 13.75
CA ILE A 5 28.21 -21.51 13.35
C ILE A 5 27.94 -22.96 12.98
N PHE A 6 27.17 -23.65 13.82
CA PHE A 6 26.65 -24.97 13.50
C PHE A 6 25.48 -24.80 12.51
N THR A 7 25.64 -25.35 11.30
CA THR A 7 24.59 -25.40 10.28
C THR A 7 24.13 -26.85 10.08
N ALA A 8 22.89 -27.03 9.63
CA ALA A 8 22.31 -28.37 9.49
C ALA A 8 22.80 -29.13 8.24
N TRP A 9 23.39 -28.43 7.28
CA TRP A 9 24.06 -28.97 6.10
C TRP A 9 25.58 -29.12 6.33
N LYS A 10 26.22 -30.07 5.66
CA LYS A 10 27.67 -30.32 5.81
C LYS A 10 28.50 -29.32 5.03
N THR A 11 28.02 -28.89 3.88
CA THR A 11 28.71 -27.96 2.98
C THR A 11 27.72 -26.96 2.41
N LYS A 12 28.18 -25.75 2.07
CA LYS A 12 27.33 -24.72 1.44
C LYS A 12 26.74 -25.19 0.11
N SER A 13 27.45 -26.06 -0.63
CA SER A 13 26.94 -26.72 -1.85
C SER A 13 25.62 -27.44 -1.62
N GLN A 14 25.48 -28.15 -0.49
CA GLN A 14 24.22 -28.85 -0.17
C GLN A 14 23.04 -27.87 0.02
N LEU A 15 23.31 -26.67 0.54
CA LEU A 15 22.28 -25.62 0.65
C LEU A 15 21.90 -25.08 -0.73
N LEU A 16 22.85 -24.94 -1.64
CA LEU A 16 22.62 -24.48 -3.01
C LEU A 16 21.90 -25.51 -3.86
N GLU A 17 22.24 -26.80 -3.71
CA GLU A 17 21.52 -27.91 -4.34
C GLU A 17 20.04 -27.88 -3.93
N VAL A 18 19.74 -27.79 -2.63
CA VAL A 18 18.36 -27.69 -2.12
C VAL A 18 17.66 -26.40 -2.58
N ARG A 19 18.39 -25.28 -2.69
CA ARG A 19 17.84 -24.04 -3.27
C ARG A 19 17.39 -24.27 -4.72
N ASP A 20 18.24 -24.91 -5.52
CA ASP A 20 17.97 -25.13 -6.94
C ASP A 20 16.88 -26.19 -7.16
N GLU A 21 16.66 -27.09 -6.18
CA GLU A 21 15.49 -27.98 -6.16
C GLU A 21 14.17 -27.24 -5.89
N PHE A 22 14.18 -26.22 -5.03
CA PHE A 22 13.00 -25.36 -4.79
C PHE A 22 12.77 -24.33 -5.90
N TYR A 23 13.84 -23.79 -6.46
CA TYR A 23 13.85 -22.74 -7.47
C TYR A 23 14.66 -23.19 -8.70
N PRO A 24 14.16 -24.17 -9.47
CA PRO A 24 14.88 -24.67 -10.63
C PRO A 24 15.11 -23.54 -11.64
N PRO A 25 16.31 -23.45 -12.24
CA PRO A 25 16.59 -22.43 -13.24
C PRO A 25 15.68 -22.62 -14.45
N PRO A 26 15.32 -21.55 -15.19
CA PRO A 26 14.42 -21.65 -16.34
C PRO A 26 14.88 -22.60 -17.46
N THR A 27 16.15 -22.98 -17.44
CA THR A 27 16.78 -23.92 -18.39
C THR A 27 16.73 -25.38 -17.92
N TYR A 28 16.25 -25.65 -16.71
CA TYR A 28 16.13 -26.99 -16.16
C TYR A 28 14.93 -27.72 -16.76
N ALA A 29 15.19 -28.82 -17.45
CA ALA A 29 14.17 -29.68 -18.07
C ALA A 29 14.07 -31.07 -17.40
N GLY A 30 14.64 -31.21 -16.21
CA GLY A 30 14.63 -32.46 -15.44
C GLY A 30 13.31 -32.69 -14.68
N PRO A 31 13.21 -33.80 -13.92
CA PRO A 31 12.05 -34.10 -13.11
C PRO A 31 11.86 -33.07 -11.98
N ASP A 32 10.65 -32.92 -11.47
CA ASP A 32 10.38 -32.05 -10.32
C ASP A 32 11.03 -32.63 -9.04
N LEU A 33 12.04 -31.92 -8.53
CA LEU A 33 12.81 -32.34 -7.35
C LEU A 33 12.35 -31.67 -6.06
N ARG A 34 11.27 -30.87 -6.08
CA ARG A 34 10.78 -30.13 -4.91
C ARG A 34 10.45 -31.04 -3.72
N SER A 35 9.94 -32.24 -3.98
CA SER A 35 9.67 -33.25 -2.93
C SER A 35 10.94 -33.77 -2.26
N HIS A 36 12.02 -33.91 -3.02
CA HIS A 36 13.34 -34.25 -2.48
C HIS A 36 13.87 -33.10 -1.59
N GLY A 37 13.77 -31.86 -2.07
CA GLY A 37 14.17 -30.68 -1.29
C GLY A 37 13.44 -30.58 0.05
N CYS A 38 12.12 -30.82 0.07
CA CYS A 38 11.34 -30.89 1.31
C CYS A 38 11.88 -31.96 2.29
N ALA A 39 12.13 -33.17 1.80
CA ALA A 39 12.64 -34.27 2.62
C ALA A 39 14.06 -33.99 3.18
N VAL A 40 14.92 -33.34 2.40
CA VAL A 40 16.26 -32.95 2.85
C VAL A 40 16.18 -31.91 3.96
N VAL A 41 15.33 -30.88 3.83
CA VAL A 41 15.12 -29.87 4.87
C VAL A 41 14.55 -30.49 6.15
N GLU A 42 13.65 -31.47 6.03
CA GLU A 42 13.12 -32.20 7.19
C GLU A 42 14.20 -33.03 7.90
N ALA A 43 15.08 -33.70 7.14
CA ALA A 43 16.25 -34.37 7.70
C ALA A 43 17.23 -33.39 8.38
N TRP A 44 17.38 -32.17 7.86
CA TRP A 44 18.18 -31.12 8.49
C TRP A 44 17.59 -30.64 9.82
N LYS A 45 16.27 -30.55 9.93
CA LYS A 45 15.60 -30.20 11.20
C LYS A 45 15.90 -31.21 12.32
N LEU A 46 16.09 -32.48 11.98
CA LEU A 46 16.49 -33.52 12.94
C LEU A 46 17.95 -33.40 13.40
N ARG A 47 18.81 -32.75 12.59
CA ARG A 47 20.25 -32.60 12.86
C ARG A 47 20.58 -31.36 13.69
N GLY A 48 19.72 -30.34 13.68
CA GLY A 48 19.97 -29.11 14.41
C GLY A 48 19.11 -27.95 13.94
N ASN A 49 19.57 -26.73 14.22
CA ASN A 49 18.83 -25.51 13.90
C ASN A 49 18.89 -25.19 12.40
N VAL A 50 17.73 -25.17 11.75
CA VAL A 50 17.57 -24.77 10.34
C VAL A 50 17.08 -23.33 10.31
N PRO A 51 17.65 -22.44 9.47
CA PRO A 51 17.14 -21.08 9.36
C PRO A 51 15.66 -21.08 8.96
N HIS A 52 14.87 -20.22 9.59
CA HIS A 52 13.43 -20.14 9.36
C HIS A 52 13.08 -19.94 7.88
N HIS A 53 13.88 -19.19 7.12
CA HIS A 53 13.70 -19.00 5.67
C HIS A 53 13.74 -20.33 4.89
N VAL A 54 14.64 -21.23 5.28
CA VAL A 54 14.79 -22.57 4.66
C VAL A 54 13.62 -23.46 5.04
N GLU A 55 13.24 -23.49 6.32
CA GLU A 55 12.07 -24.25 6.79
C GLU A 55 10.77 -23.75 6.15
N ALA A 56 10.55 -22.44 6.09
CA ALA A 56 9.36 -21.85 5.50
C ALA A 56 9.26 -22.16 3.99
N THR A 57 10.38 -22.19 3.28
CA THR A 57 10.42 -22.56 1.86
C THR A 57 9.97 -24.00 1.66
N ALA A 58 10.47 -24.94 2.49
CA ALA A 58 10.06 -26.33 2.43
C ALA A 58 8.56 -26.49 2.76
N LEU A 59 8.06 -25.86 3.83
CA LEU A 59 6.65 -25.96 4.23
C LEU A 59 5.69 -25.41 3.18
N LEU A 60 6.02 -24.27 2.56
CA LEU A 60 5.21 -23.68 1.50
C LEU A 60 5.23 -24.54 0.22
N THR A 61 6.37 -25.13 -0.09
CA THR A 61 6.53 -26.03 -1.25
C THR A 61 5.78 -27.34 -1.02
N ASP A 62 5.84 -27.90 0.18
CA ASP A 62 5.10 -29.10 0.56
C ASP A 62 3.58 -28.88 0.46
N ALA A 63 3.09 -27.70 0.87
CA ALA A 63 1.69 -27.32 0.66
C ALA A 63 1.28 -27.26 -0.82
N ILE A 64 2.19 -26.85 -1.71
CA ILE A 64 1.96 -26.85 -3.16
C ILE A 64 1.93 -28.28 -3.71
N LEU A 65 2.83 -29.16 -3.26
CA LEU A 65 2.85 -30.56 -3.67
C LEU A 65 1.63 -31.34 -3.16
N HIS A 66 1.07 -30.94 -2.03
CA HIS A 66 -0.17 -31.49 -1.47
C HIS A 66 -1.44 -31.03 -2.26
N ASP A 67 -1.34 -30.00 -3.10
CA ASP A 67 -2.46 -29.36 -3.81
C ASP A 67 -3.00 -30.20 -5.00
N ASP A 68 -3.51 -31.39 -4.70
CA ASP A 68 -4.16 -32.30 -5.63
C ASP A 68 -5.60 -32.57 -5.17
N ALA A 69 -6.55 -31.97 -5.88
CA ALA A 69 -7.98 -32.08 -5.59
C ALA A 69 -8.58 -33.47 -5.89
N GLN A 70 -7.85 -34.35 -6.60
CA GLN A 70 -8.27 -35.73 -6.85
C GLN A 70 -7.85 -36.68 -5.71
N ARG A 71 -6.75 -36.35 -5.03
CA ARG A 71 -6.18 -37.18 -3.95
C ARG A 71 -6.54 -36.67 -2.56
N ASN A 72 -6.75 -35.36 -2.41
CA ASN A 72 -6.94 -34.71 -1.13
C ASN A 72 -8.25 -33.91 -1.07
N SER A 73 -8.88 -33.87 0.10
CA SER A 73 -10.06 -33.04 0.31
C SER A 73 -9.71 -31.55 0.26
N ILE A 74 -10.66 -30.73 -0.20
CA ILE A 74 -10.51 -29.26 -0.26
C ILE A 74 -10.16 -28.68 1.13
N PHE A 75 -10.72 -29.26 2.20
CA PHE A 75 -10.41 -28.88 3.56
C PHE A 75 -8.94 -29.17 3.91
N SER A 76 -8.44 -30.37 3.58
CA SER A 76 -7.05 -30.76 3.83
C SER A 76 -6.09 -29.80 3.12
N ILE A 77 -6.34 -29.50 1.84
CA ILE A 77 -5.51 -28.57 1.07
C ILE A 77 -5.53 -27.16 1.70
N ARG A 78 -6.70 -26.63 2.08
CA ARG A 78 -6.82 -25.33 2.76
C ARG A 78 -6.07 -25.31 4.09
N ALA A 79 -6.14 -26.40 4.86
CA ALA A 79 -5.47 -26.52 6.15
C ALA A 79 -3.94 -26.54 5.98
N THR A 80 -3.41 -27.31 5.03
CA THR A 80 -1.97 -27.40 4.76
C THR A 80 -1.40 -26.06 4.32
N TYR A 81 -2.03 -25.37 3.37
CA TYR A 81 -1.60 -24.02 2.99
C TYR A 81 -1.69 -23.01 4.13
N SER A 82 -2.77 -23.03 4.91
CA SER A 82 -2.96 -22.12 6.04
C SER A 82 -1.89 -22.33 7.10
N ALA A 83 -1.57 -23.58 7.42
CA ALA A 83 -0.52 -23.93 8.37
C ALA A 83 0.86 -23.50 7.87
N ALA A 84 1.21 -23.80 6.61
CA ALA A 84 2.48 -23.40 6.01
C ALA A 84 2.65 -21.87 5.99
N PHE A 85 1.62 -21.15 5.55
CA PHE A 85 1.63 -19.68 5.49
C PHE A 85 1.70 -19.04 6.88
N CYS A 86 0.93 -19.55 7.86
CA CYS A 86 0.98 -19.05 9.22
C CYS A 86 2.35 -19.25 9.87
N ARG A 87 3.00 -20.40 9.61
CA ARG A 87 4.37 -20.66 10.08
C ARG A 87 5.38 -19.72 9.42
N PHE A 88 5.29 -19.50 8.10
CA PHE A 88 6.13 -18.54 7.38
C PHE A 88 6.09 -17.14 8.03
N VAL A 89 4.88 -16.58 8.19
CA VAL A 89 4.73 -15.23 8.77
C VAL A 89 5.16 -15.22 10.23
N THR A 90 4.64 -16.14 11.05
CA THR A 90 4.92 -16.16 12.49
C THR A 90 6.41 -16.34 12.77
N GLY A 91 7.12 -17.23 12.09
CA GLY A 91 8.55 -17.41 12.34
C GLY A 91 9.42 -16.23 11.89
N LEU A 92 8.91 -15.31 11.05
CA LEU A 92 9.58 -14.05 10.73
C LEU A 92 9.29 -12.96 11.76
N VAL A 93 8.02 -12.77 12.11
CA VAL A 93 7.58 -11.62 12.93
C VAL A 93 7.50 -11.91 14.43
N ASP A 94 7.45 -13.17 14.85
CA ASP A 94 7.30 -13.62 16.24
C ASP A 94 8.61 -14.14 16.86
N THR A 95 9.75 -13.76 16.29
CA THR A 95 11.06 -14.09 16.85
C THR A 95 11.19 -13.46 18.24
N LYS A 96 11.10 -14.30 19.27
CA LYS A 96 11.48 -14.00 20.67
C LYS A 96 12.97 -13.65 20.70
N ILE A 97 13.30 -12.43 20.33
CA ILE A 97 14.65 -11.89 20.39
C ILE A 97 14.53 -10.56 21.12
N HIS A 98 15.27 -10.48 22.22
CA HIS A 98 15.31 -9.41 23.20
C HIS A 98 15.20 -8.02 22.56
N GLY A 99 14.24 -7.22 23.01
CA GLY A 99 14.01 -5.88 22.50
C GLY A 99 12.65 -5.31 22.92
N VAL A 100 12.41 -4.06 22.53
CA VAL A 100 11.15 -3.33 22.80
C VAL A 100 9.96 -4.11 22.22
N ARG A 101 8.88 -4.22 23.00
CA ARG A 101 7.65 -4.92 22.60
C ARG A 101 7.05 -4.18 21.39
N ARG A 102 7.09 -4.81 20.21
CA ARG A 102 6.51 -4.32 18.95
C ARG A 102 5.44 -5.26 18.47
N THR A 103 4.45 -4.75 17.75
CA THR A 103 3.39 -5.57 17.16
C THR A 103 3.93 -6.37 15.97
N MET A 104 3.26 -7.48 15.62
CA MET A 104 3.60 -8.25 14.41
C MET A 104 3.57 -7.39 13.13
N PHE A 105 2.67 -6.40 13.10
CA PHE A 105 2.54 -5.47 11.97
C PHE A 105 3.77 -4.57 11.84
N GLN A 106 4.21 -3.96 12.94
CA GLN A 106 5.41 -3.12 12.96
C GLN A 106 6.65 -3.91 12.54
N ARG A 107 6.79 -5.15 13.04
CA ARG A 107 7.89 -6.04 12.67
C ARG A 107 7.85 -6.45 11.20
N ALA A 108 6.66 -6.67 10.64
CA ALA A 108 6.52 -6.93 9.22
C ALA A 108 6.96 -5.74 8.37
N THR A 109 6.58 -4.51 8.76
CA THR A 109 7.04 -3.28 8.10
C THR A 109 8.56 -3.15 8.16
N ASP A 110 9.18 -3.39 9.32
CA ASP A 110 10.63 -3.35 9.49
C ASP A 110 11.36 -4.36 8.58
N LEU A 111 10.76 -5.54 8.36
CA LEU A 111 11.30 -6.60 7.50
C LEU A 111 10.95 -6.42 6.01
N GLY A 112 10.20 -5.39 5.63
CA GLY A 112 9.67 -5.24 4.26
C GLY A 112 8.70 -6.35 3.87
N LEU A 113 8.11 -7.04 4.85
CA LEU A 113 7.05 -8.03 4.65
C LEU A 113 5.71 -7.29 4.44
N PRO A 114 4.92 -7.60 3.40
CA PRO A 114 3.66 -6.91 3.16
C PRO A 114 2.71 -6.98 4.37
N ALA A 115 2.10 -5.85 4.73
CA ALA A 115 1.08 -5.77 5.78
C ALA A 115 -0.03 -6.81 5.61
N SER A 116 -0.45 -7.05 4.36
CA SER A 116 -1.46 -8.04 3.99
C SER A 116 -1.06 -9.49 4.35
N PHE A 117 0.22 -9.79 4.55
CA PHE A 117 0.66 -11.13 4.98
C PHE A 117 0.37 -11.35 6.47
N VAL A 118 0.52 -10.32 7.30
CA VAL A 118 0.19 -10.38 8.73
C VAL A 118 -1.32 -10.53 8.91
N GLU A 119 -2.10 -9.81 8.12
CA GLU A 119 -3.56 -9.89 8.10
C GLU A 119 -4.05 -11.26 7.64
N LEU A 120 -3.49 -11.79 6.54
CA LEU A 120 -3.85 -13.11 6.03
C LEU A 120 -3.48 -14.22 7.02
N ARG A 121 -2.36 -14.10 7.75
CA ARG A 121 -1.99 -15.03 8.82
C ARG A 121 -2.98 -14.95 9.98
N HIS A 122 -3.42 -13.74 10.35
CA HIS A 122 -4.45 -13.56 11.36
C HIS A 122 -5.78 -14.20 10.93
N GLU A 123 -6.20 -14.03 9.67
CA GLU A 123 -7.38 -14.68 9.06
C GLU A 123 -7.25 -16.21 9.14
N ALA A 124 -6.13 -16.77 8.68
CA ALA A 124 -5.90 -18.21 8.62
C ALA A 124 -5.75 -18.90 10.00
N THR A 125 -5.39 -18.15 11.05
CA THR A 125 -5.23 -18.71 12.41
C THR A 125 -6.51 -18.61 13.25
N HIS A 126 -7.26 -17.51 13.11
CA HIS A 126 -8.35 -17.17 14.02
C HIS A 126 -9.74 -17.14 13.38
N ARG A 127 -9.83 -17.27 12.06
CA ARG A 127 -11.09 -17.29 11.31
C ARG A 127 -11.17 -18.56 10.47
N GLU A 128 -12.19 -18.64 9.63
CA GLU A 128 -12.26 -19.71 8.63
C GLU A 128 -11.05 -19.60 7.67
N PRO A 129 -10.40 -20.73 7.31
CA PRO A 129 -9.26 -20.72 6.40
C PRO A 129 -9.57 -19.94 5.11
N PRO A 130 -8.66 -19.11 4.58
CA PRO A 130 -8.92 -18.37 3.35
C PRO A 130 -9.23 -19.32 2.17
N SER A 131 -9.78 -18.77 1.08
CA SER A 131 -10.05 -19.58 -0.12
C SER A 131 -8.75 -20.11 -0.72
N LEU A 132 -8.82 -21.26 -1.40
CA LEU A 132 -7.65 -21.86 -2.07
C LEU A 132 -6.97 -20.89 -3.06
N VAL A 133 -7.74 -20.05 -3.75
CA VAL A 133 -7.18 -19.04 -4.67
C VAL A 133 -6.31 -18.03 -3.93
N VAL A 134 -6.74 -17.57 -2.75
CA VAL A 134 -5.97 -16.65 -1.91
C VAL A 134 -4.74 -17.35 -1.35
N LEU A 135 -4.89 -18.56 -0.84
CA LEU A 135 -3.81 -19.35 -0.24
C LEU A 135 -2.71 -19.72 -1.26
N ARG A 136 -3.08 -20.14 -2.47
CA ARG A 136 -2.13 -20.41 -3.56
C ARG A 136 -1.32 -19.17 -3.95
N LYS A 137 -2.02 -18.04 -4.14
CA LYS A 137 -1.35 -16.76 -4.45
C LYS A 137 -0.45 -16.29 -3.31
N ALA A 138 -0.88 -16.48 -2.07
CA ALA A 138 -0.11 -16.12 -0.89
C ALA A 138 1.16 -16.98 -0.77
N ALA A 139 1.05 -18.29 -0.99
CA ALA A 139 2.20 -19.20 -1.00
C ALA A 139 3.20 -18.82 -2.11
N GLN A 140 2.72 -18.53 -3.31
CA GLN A 140 3.58 -18.11 -4.42
C GLN A 140 4.31 -16.79 -4.13
N ARG A 141 3.58 -15.76 -3.66
CA ARG A 141 4.20 -14.49 -3.28
C ARG A 141 5.14 -14.62 -2.08
N SER A 142 4.90 -15.58 -1.19
CA SER A 142 5.80 -15.87 -0.06
C SER A 142 7.10 -16.49 -0.53
N LEU A 143 7.04 -17.41 -1.50
CA LEU A 143 8.23 -17.98 -2.14
C LEU A 143 9.01 -16.92 -2.94
N GLU A 144 8.33 -16.03 -3.67
CA GLU A 144 8.96 -14.88 -4.32
C GLU A 144 9.67 -13.97 -3.31
N TRP A 145 9.00 -13.65 -2.19
CA TRP A 145 9.60 -12.86 -1.13
C TRP A 145 10.80 -13.57 -0.48
N LEU A 146 10.70 -14.88 -0.22
CA LEU A 146 11.79 -15.69 0.32
C LEU A 146 12.97 -15.77 -0.64
N TRP A 147 12.71 -15.77 -1.95
CA TRP A 147 13.74 -15.64 -2.95
C TRP A 147 14.47 -14.30 -2.82
N ASP A 148 13.72 -13.20 -2.90
CA ASP A 148 14.27 -11.84 -2.92
C ASP A 148 15.01 -11.48 -1.62
N ASN A 149 14.53 -11.97 -0.46
CA ASN A 149 15.02 -11.58 0.86
C ASN A 149 15.99 -12.59 1.50
N TYR A 150 16.10 -13.80 0.95
CA TYR A 150 17.00 -14.83 1.48
C TYR A 150 17.77 -15.54 0.36
N TRP A 151 17.09 -16.32 -0.50
CA TRP A 151 17.78 -17.25 -1.40
C TRP A 151 18.63 -16.58 -2.48
N ALA A 152 18.22 -15.41 -2.99
CA ALA A 152 18.99 -14.63 -3.94
C ALA A 152 20.33 -14.12 -3.34
N GLY A 153 20.36 -13.92 -2.02
CA GLY A 153 21.56 -13.54 -1.27
C GLY A 153 22.44 -14.72 -0.88
N VAL A 154 21.93 -15.95 -0.96
CA VAL A 154 22.72 -17.18 -0.79
C VAL A 154 23.49 -17.44 -2.08
N GLY A 155 24.48 -16.61 -2.37
CA GLY A 155 25.44 -16.79 -3.46
C GLY A 155 26.58 -17.73 -3.07
N ASP A 156 27.18 -18.39 -4.06
CA ASP A 156 28.40 -19.19 -3.94
C ASP A 156 29.52 -18.38 -3.27
N ASP A 157 29.98 -18.84 -2.09
CA ASP A 157 31.25 -18.35 -1.53
C ASP A 157 32.41 -18.97 -2.31
N SER A 158 32.61 -18.51 -3.53
CA SER A 158 33.94 -18.50 -4.10
C SER A 158 34.61 -17.12 -3.99
N GLY A 159 34.09 -16.18 -3.17
CA GLY A 159 34.79 -14.91 -3.00
C GLY A 159 34.29 -13.79 -2.09
N ALA A 160 33.39 -13.98 -1.10
CA ALA A 160 33.03 -12.86 -0.20
C ALA A 160 33.96 -12.80 1.04
N PRO A 161 34.70 -11.70 1.27
CA PRO A 161 35.67 -11.58 2.36
C PRO A 161 34.99 -11.34 3.72
N ALA A 162 35.58 -11.91 4.77
CA ALA A 162 35.16 -11.73 6.15
C ALA A 162 35.35 -10.27 6.60
N LEU A 163 34.27 -9.51 6.72
CA LEU A 163 34.29 -8.18 7.33
C LEU A 163 34.46 -8.32 8.85
N THR A 164 35.67 -8.04 9.36
CA THR A 164 35.92 -7.81 10.78
C THR A 164 35.65 -6.34 11.11
N HIS A 165 34.71 -6.08 12.01
CA HIS A 165 34.31 -4.78 12.58
C HIS A 165 35.06 -3.50 12.13
N ASP A 166 34.30 -2.59 11.50
CA ASP A 166 34.48 -1.12 11.44
C ASP A 166 35.82 -0.55 10.96
N ASP A 167 36.64 -1.35 10.28
CA ASP A 167 37.76 -0.80 9.51
C ASP A 167 37.23 -0.21 8.17
N GLY A 168 37.56 1.07 7.92
CA GLY A 168 37.05 1.78 6.75
C GLY A 168 37.56 1.25 5.41
N ALA A 169 38.65 0.47 5.39
CA ALA A 169 39.23 -0.08 4.16
C ALA A 169 38.48 -1.33 3.67
N SER A 170 38.08 -2.18 4.62
CA SER A 170 37.31 -3.41 4.43
C SER A 170 35.88 -3.08 4.02
N VAL A 171 35.27 -2.06 4.62
CA VAL A 171 33.98 -1.51 4.16
C VAL A 171 34.09 -0.99 2.72
N ARG A 172 35.13 -0.20 2.39
CA ARG A 172 35.36 0.27 1.01
C ARG A 172 35.56 -0.88 0.02
N ALA A 173 36.30 -1.92 0.40
CA ALA A 173 36.51 -3.10 -0.43
C ALA A 173 35.18 -3.84 -0.71
N ALA A 174 34.35 -4.04 0.31
CA ALA A 174 33.04 -4.66 0.17
C ALA A 174 32.07 -3.82 -0.67
N LEU A 175 32.12 -2.48 -0.56
CA LEU A 175 31.35 -1.59 -1.43
C LEU A 175 31.82 -1.69 -2.89
N CYS A 176 33.13 -1.76 -3.14
CA CYS A 176 33.67 -1.93 -4.49
C CYS A 176 33.28 -3.29 -5.11
N ASP A 177 33.33 -4.37 -4.32
CA ASP A 177 32.89 -5.70 -4.74
C ASP A 177 31.38 -5.73 -5.08
N ALA A 178 30.56 -5.08 -4.24
CA ALA A 178 29.13 -4.95 -4.49
C ALA A 178 28.81 -4.18 -5.78
N LEU A 179 29.63 -3.19 -6.14
CA LEU A 179 29.48 -2.35 -7.35
C LEU A 179 30.06 -3.01 -8.62
N GLN A 180 30.94 -4.00 -8.47
CA GLN A 180 31.64 -4.65 -9.58
C GLN A 180 30.74 -5.13 -10.74
N PRO A 181 29.53 -5.66 -10.49
CA PRO A 181 28.66 -6.12 -11.58
C PRO A 181 28.11 -5.00 -12.46
N LEU A 182 28.07 -3.76 -11.97
CA LEU A 182 27.73 -2.58 -12.78
C LEU A 182 28.98 -1.94 -13.41
N SER A 183 30.18 -2.28 -12.93
CA SER A 183 31.43 -1.78 -13.47
C SER A 183 32.00 -2.70 -14.54
N GLY A 184 31.72 -2.41 -15.82
CA GLY A 184 32.52 -2.92 -16.93
C GLY A 184 31.91 -4.03 -17.78
N ARG A 185 30.70 -3.85 -18.33
CA ARG A 185 30.28 -4.59 -19.52
C ARG A 185 29.66 -3.66 -20.56
N SER A 186 30.25 -3.67 -21.75
CA SER A 186 29.72 -2.98 -22.93
C SER A 186 28.23 -3.31 -23.12
N ALA A 187 27.43 -2.28 -23.38
CA ALA A 187 25.98 -2.25 -23.17
C ALA A 187 25.15 -3.19 -24.08
N ASP A 188 25.77 -3.93 -25.00
CA ASP A 188 25.09 -4.45 -26.20
C ASP A 188 24.69 -5.95 -26.19
N SER A 189 24.94 -6.74 -25.13
CA SER A 189 24.68 -8.19 -25.20
C SER A 189 23.77 -8.80 -24.11
N VAL A 190 23.17 -8.00 -23.22
CA VAL A 190 22.34 -8.52 -22.11
C VAL A 190 20.84 -8.17 -22.29
N PRO A 191 19.91 -9.14 -22.22
CA PRO A 191 18.46 -8.88 -22.29
C PRO A 191 17.98 -7.88 -21.23
N LYS A 192 17.09 -6.93 -21.59
CA LYS A 192 16.61 -5.84 -20.71
C LYS A 192 16.09 -6.30 -19.34
N ARG A 193 15.49 -7.50 -19.25
CA ARG A 193 14.98 -8.08 -18.00
C ARG A 193 16.10 -8.40 -17.00
N ARG A 194 17.24 -8.95 -17.49
CA ARG A 194 18.42 -9.29 -16.66
C ARG A 194 19.15 -8.07 -16.10
N LYS A 195 19.17 -6.93 -16.82
CA LYS A 195 19.79 -5.68 -16.33
C LYS A 195 19.07 -5.11 -15.10
N ARG A 196 17.74 -5.20 -15.06
CA ARG A 196 16.93 -4.77 -13.91
C ARG A 196 17.17 -5.66 -12.68
N ASP A 197 17.23 -6.98 -12.88
CA ASP A 197 17.51 -7.94 -11.81
C ASP A 197 18.93 -7.75 -11.23
N GLN A 198 19.90 -7.37 -12.08
CA GLN A 198 21.26 -7.04 -11.67
C GLN A 198 21.34 -5.75 -10.86
N ALA A 199 20.65 -4.68 -11.26
CA ALA A 199 20.57 -3.43 -10.50
C ALA A 199 19.94 -3.65 -9.12
N VAL A 200 18.88 -4.46 -9.03
CA VAL A 200 18.25 -4.83 -7.75
C VAL A 200 19.22 -5.64 -6.87
N SER A 201 19.94 -6.62 -7.44
CA SER A 201 20.96 -7.40 -6.72
C SER A 201 22.10 -6.54 -6.16
N VAL A 202 22.56 -5.56 -6.94
CA VAL A 202 23.63 -4.63 -6.52
C VAL A 202 23.12 -3.72 -5.41
N ALA A 203 21.90 -3.18 -5.55
CA ALA A 203 21.28 -2.37 -4.52
C ALA A 203 21.14 -3.13 -3.18
N MET A 204 20.72 -4.40 -3.21
CA MET A 204 20.59 -5.20 -1.99
C MET A 204 21.95 -5.49 -1.33
N ARG A 205 23.01 -5.72 -2.10
CA ARG A 205 24.37 -5.87 -1.56
C ARG A 205 24.86 -4.58 -0.91
N LEU A 206 24.65 -3.43 -1.55
CA LEU A 206 24.99 -2.12 -0.99
C LEU A 206 24.23 -1.85 0.31
N VAL A 207 22.93 -2.13 0.34
CA VAL A 207 22.10 -2.00 1.55
C VAL A 207 22.60 -2.94 2.66
N SER A 208 22.98 -4.17 2.32
CA SER A 208 23.56 -5.13 3.27
C SER A 208 24.87 -4.61 3.88
N VAL A 209 25.79 -4.10 3.07
CA VAL A 209 27.04 -3.49 3.57
C VAL A 209 26.73 -2.26 4.45
N CYS A 210 25.74 -1.44 4.06
CA CYS A 210 25.31 -0.29 4.86
C CYS A 210 24.67 -0.65 6.20
N ASN A 211 23.95 -1.77 6.28
CA ASN A 211 23.35 -2.27 7.52
C ASN A 211 24.41 -2.80 8.52
N VAL A 212 25.58 -3.23 8.03
CA VAL A 212 26.64 -3.82 8.86
C VAL A 212 27.56 -2.76 9.47
N SER A 213 27.80 -1.63 8.80
CA SER A 213 28.63 -0.53 9.31
C SER A 213 27.91 0.81 9.24
N GLY A 214 27.83 1.53 10.36
CA GLY A 214 27.20 2.84 10.43
C GLY A 214 27.86 3.91 9.54
N ASN A 215 29.14 3.72 9.18
CA ASN A 215 29.88 4.64 8.30
C ASN A 215 29.78 4.29 6.81
N ALA A 216 29.23 3.13 6.45
CA ALA A 216 29.21 2.64 5.06
C ALA A 216 28.38 3.54 4.12
N ALA A 217 27.29 4.15 4.59
CA ALA A 217 26.50 5.08 3.77
C ALA A 217 27.30 6.33 3.36
N ARG A 218 28.15 6.86 4.25
CA ARG A 218 29.07 7.98 3.96
C ARG A 218 30.25 7.54 3.11
N LEU A 219 30.76 6.32 3.31
CA LEU A 219 31.86 5.79 2.48
C LEU A 219 31.38 5.46 1.05
N LEU A 220 30.13 5.04 0.88
CA LEU A 220 29.55 4.73 -0.43
C LEU A 220 29.51 5.95 -1.35
N SER A 221 29.13 7.14 -0.86
CA SER A 221 29.16 8.36 -1.68
C SER A 221 30.58 8.66 -2.17
N SER A 222 31.58 8.56 -1.28
CA SER A 222 33.00 8.75 -1.66
C SER A 222 33.48 7.71 -2.67
N VAL A 223 33.10 6.44 -2.53
CA VAL A 223 33.50 5.36 -3.46
C VAL A 223 32.87 5.55 -4.83
N LEU A 224 31.61 5.97 -4.89
CA LEU A 224 30.91 6.24 -6.16
C LEU A 224 31.60 7.34 -6.97
N LEU A 225 32.14 8.36 -6.30
CA LEU A 225 32.83 9.48 -6.92
C LEU A 225 34.30 9.18 -7.24
N GLU A 226 35.06 8.65 -6.29
CA GLU A 226 36.49 8.31 -6.47
C GLU A 226 36.71 7.30 -7.61
N ARG A 227 35.79 6.34 -7.77
CA ARG A 227 35.84 5.34 -8.84
C ARG A 227 35.13 5.77 -10.11
N GLY A 228 34.48 6.94 -10.12
CA GLY A 228 33.79 7.48 -11.28
C GLY A 228 32.59 6.66 -11.75
N PHE A 229 31.94 5.88 -10.88
CA PHE A 229 30.85 4.98 -11.30
C PHE A 229 29.62 5.72 -11.86
N LEU A 230 29.42 6.96 -11.44
CA LEU A 230 28.32 7.80 -11.90
C LEU A 230 28.62 8.52 -13.23
N VAL A 231 29.85 8.48 -13.73
CA VAL A 231 30.28 9.12 -14.96
C VAL A 231 30.68 8.04 -15.98
N PRO A 232 30.02 7.93 -17.14
CA PRO A 232 30.38 6.95 -18.15
C PRO A 232 31.82 7.11 -18.64
N SER A 233 32.55 6.00 -18.77
CA SER A 233 33.91 5.99 -19.31
C SER A 233 33.92 6.41 -20.78
N GLY A 234 34.68 7.46 -21.11
CA GLY A 234 34.80 7.96 -22.49
C GLY A 234 33.74 8.97 -22.92
N ARG A 235 32.98 9.53 -21.96
CA ARG A 235 32.01 10.61 -22.20
C ARG A 235 32.68 11.86 -22.80
N GLU A 236 32.11 12.41 -23.85
CA GLU A 236 32.46 13.72 -24.41
C GLU A 236 31.50 14.81 -23.91
N LEU A 237 31.89 16.07 -24.06
CA LEU A 237 31.08 17.22 -23.65
C LEU A 237 29.75 17.23 -24.44
N GLY A 238 28.63 17.37 -23.74
CA GLY A 238 27.28 17.41 -24.32
C GLY A 238 26.60 16.03 -24.48
N ASP A 239 27.26 14.93 -24.14
CA ASP A 239 26.66 13.60 -24.18
C ASP A 239 25.49 13.46 -23.19
N SER A 240 24.42 12.79 -23.62
CA SER A 240 23.21 12.57 -22.80
C SER A 240 23.46 11.55 -21.68
N MET A 241 23.15 11.95 -20.44
CA MET A 241 23.23 11.10 -19.24
C MET A 241 21.97 10.23 -18.99
N ASN A 242 20.96 10.28 -19.86
CA ASN A 242 19.67 9.64 -19.62
C ASN A 242 19.74 8.12 -19.40
N ASP A 243 20.61 7.42 -20.11
CA ASP A 243 20.73 5.97 -19.95
C ASP A 243 21.48 5.60 -18.67
N THR A 244 22.49 6.41 -18.29
CA THR A 244 23.14 6.35 -16.98
C THR A 244 22.14 6.58 -15.85
N PHE A 245 21.25 7.56 -15.98
CA PHE A 245 20.19 7.80 -15.00
C PHE A 245 19.24 6.60 -14.89
N LYS A 246 18.81 5.99 -16.00
CA LYS A 246 17.93 4.82 -15.97
C LYS A 246 18.59 3.61 -15.30
N GLU A 247 19.89 3.44 -15.47
CA GLU A 247 20.66 2.35 -14.88
C GLU A 247 20.86 2.54 -13.37
N TRP A 248 21.24 3.75 -12.95
CA TRP A 248 21.63 4.03 -11.57
C TRP A 248 20.48 4.51 -10.67
N ASN A 249 19.41 5.13 -11.21
CA ASN A 249 18.28 5.60 -10.40
C ASN A 249 17.72 4.49 -9.48
N PRO A 250 17.39 3.27 -9.96
CA PRO A 250 16.81 2.24 -9.10
C PRO A 250 17.76 1.81 -7.97
N VAL A 251 19.07 1.83 -8.22
CA VAL A 251 20.10 1.44 -7.25
C VAL A 251 20.22 2.49 -6.15
N LEU A 252 20.41 3.76 -6.56
CA LEU A 252 20.61 4.87 -5.64
C LEU A 252 19.35 5.18 -4.83
N GLN A 253 18.16 5.09 -5.45
CA GLN A 253 16.87 5.25 -4.76
C GLN A 253 16.69 4.18 -3.69
N ARG A 254 16.99 2.92 -4.00
CA ARG A 254 16.86 1.82 -3.04
C ARG A 254 17.80 1.95 -1.86
N VAL A 255 19.03 2.44 -2.08
CA VAL A 255 19.96 2.74 -0.97
C VAL A 255 19.44 3.93 -0.14
N ALA A 256 18.92 4.98 -0.78
CA ALA A 256 18.35 6.15 -0.11
C ALA A 256 17.06 5.83 0.69
N GLU A 257 16.24 4.88 0.24
CA GLU A 257 15.08 4.37 0.98
C GLU A 257 15.49 3.73 2.32
N SER A 258 16.50 2.87 2.28
CA SER A 258 17.00 2.18 3.49
C SER A 258 17.83 3.09 4.39
N HIS A 259 18.60 4.01 3.80
CA HIS A 259 19.52 4.90 4.51
C HIS A 259 19.32 6.36 4.04
N PRO A 260 18.36 7.11 4.59
CA PRO A 260 18.04 8.47 4.14
C PRO A 260 19.21 9.46 4.17
N ALA A 261 20.19 9.25 5.06
CA ALA A 261 21.41 10.06 5.15
C ALA A 261 22.33 9.92 3.92
N PHE A 262 22.26 8.80 3.20
CA PHE A 262 23.07 8.55 2.00
C PHE A 262 22.89 9.65 0.95
N LEU A 263 21.64 10.04 0.66
CA LEU A 263 21.36 11.00 -0.39
C LEU A 263 21.94 12.40 -0.05
N ARG A 264 21.94 12.76 1.23
CA ARG A 264 22.59 13.98 1.73
C ARG A 264 24.11 13.93 1.48
N HIS A 265 24.77 12.84 1.88
CA HIS A 265 26.20 12.67 1.67
C HIS A 265 26.59 12.63 0.19
N LEU A 266 25.78 11.98 -0.65
CA LEU A 266 26.00 11.94 -2.09
C LEU A 266 25.93 13.34 -2.71
N ILE A 267 24.92 14.14 -2.35
CA ILE A 267 24.78 15.51 -2.87
C ILE A 267 25.90 16.41 -2.34
N GLU A 268 26.25 16.30 -1.06
CA GLU A 268 27.38 17.05 -0.47
C GLU A 268 28.69 16.73 -1.21
N ASP A 269 29.01 15.45 -1.42
CA ASP A 269 30.24 15.05 -2.09
C ASP A 269 30.25 15.45 -3.58
N LEU A 270 29.10 15.30 -4.29
CA LEU A 270 28.95 15.75 -5.68
C LEU A 270 29.18 17.26 -5.83
N VAL A 271 28.58 18.05 -4.94
CA VAL A 271 28.73 19.51 -4.93
C VAL A 271 30.14 19.91 -4.55
N ASN A 272 30.77 19.20 -3.60
CA ASN A 272 32.13 19.50 -3.20
C ASN A 272 33.14 19.22 -4.32
N ASP A 273 32.99 18.10 -5.02
CA ASP A 273 33.83 17.77 -6.18
C ASP A 273 33.57 18.74 -7.34
N LEU A 274 32.33 19.23 -7.52
CA LEU A 274 32.01 20.20 -8.57
C LEU A 274 32.53 21.62 -8.26
N ALA A 275 32.36 22.10 -7.01
CA ALA A 275 32.55 23.51 -6.65
C ALA A 275 33.92 23.83 -6.03
N PHE A 276 34.59 22.86 -5.41
CA PHE A 276 35.81 23.13 -4.62
C PHE A 276 37.05 22.35 -5.09
N LYS A 277 36.92 21.48 -6.09
CA LYS A 277 38.06 20.73 -6.66
C LYS A 277 38.67 21.52 -7.82
N ASN A 278 39.95 21.86 -7.71
CA ASN A 278 40.65 22.68 -8.70
C ASN A 278 40.84 21.93 -10.03
N THR A 279 40.13 22.36 -11.08
CA THR A 279 40.41 21.99 -12.48
C THR A 279 40.68 23.23 -13.30
N THR A 280 41.79 23.23 -14.04
CA THR A 280 42.38 24.41 -14.69
C THR A 280 41.71 24.83 -16.00
N ASP A 281 40.60 24.19 -16.42
CA ASP A 281 39.80 24.65 -17.56
C ASP A 281 38.34 24.13 -17.49
N ILE A 282 37.50 24.83 -16.72
CA ILE A 282 36.25 24.26 -16.20
C ILE A 282 35.15 24.16 -17.27
N SER A 283 35.14 25.00 -18.32
CA SER A 283 34.05 25.00 -19.31
C SER A 283 34.06 23.83 -20.30
N ALA A 284 35.18 23.12 -20.44
CA ALA A 284 35.33 21.99 -21.38
C ALA A 284 35.48 20.63 -20.68
N ASP A 285 35.25 20.57 -19.36
CA ASP A 285 35.44 19.36 -18.57
C ASP A 285 34.19 18.47 -18.55
N ALA A 286 34.21 17.39 -19.34
CA ALA A 286 33.10 16.43 -19.43
C ALA A 286 32.74 15.74 -18.09
N PRO A 287 33.69 15.44 -17.18
CA PRO A 287 33.37 15.01 -15.81
C PRO A 287 32.57 16.05 -15.01
N SER A 288 32.98 17.31 -14.98
CA SER A 288 32.27 18.38 -14.27
C SER A 288 30.85 18.60 -14.80
N GLU A 289 30.65 18.50 -16.12
CA GLU A 289 29.31 18.53 -16.71
C GLU A 289 28.44 17.35 -16.22
N ALA A 290 28.99 16.14 -16.12
CA ALA A 290 28.25 14.96 -15.65
C ALA A 290 27.84 15.09 -14.17
N LEU A 291 28.70 15.66 -13.32
CA LEU A 291 28.37 15.94 -11.91
C LEU A 291 27.24 16.98 -11.81
N TYR A 292 27.33 18.06 -12.57
CA TYR A 292 26.27 19.06 -12.69
C TYR A 292 24.93 18.41 -13.11
N LEU A 293 24.93 17.58 -14.16
CA LEU A 293 23.74 16.90 -14.66
C LEU A 293 23.13 15.95 -13.62
N TRP A 294 23.96 15.25 -12.83
CA TRP A 294 23.48 14.41 -11.72
C TRP A 294 22.83 15.21 -10.60
N ILE A 295 23.47 16.29 -10.15
CA ILE A 295 22.90 17.15 -9.09
C ILE A 295 21.59 17.77 -9.57
N ALA A 296 21.56 18.28 -10.80
CA ALA A 296 20.36 18.83 -11.40
C ALA A 296 19.25 17.78 -11.54
N HIS A 297 19.56 16.57 -11.99
CA HIS A 297 18.59 15.48 -12.12
C HIS A 297 18.01 15.05 -10.77
N ILE A 298 18.84 14.85 -9.74
CA ILE A 298 18.36 14.48 -8.40
C ILE A 298 17.46 15.58 -7.80
N LEU A 299 17.80 16.85 -8.00
CA LEU A 299 17.08 17.96 -7.37
C LEU A 299 15.87 18.47 -8.16
N THR A 300 15.80 18.23 -9.47
CA THR A 300 14.73 18.79 -10.34
C THR A 300 13.87 17.75 -11.05
N SER A 301 14.32 16.49 -11.16
CA SER A 301 13.55 15.45 -11.87
C SER A 301 12.37 14.94 -11.05
N PRO A 302 11.21 14.65 -11.67
CA PRO A 302 10.08 13.96 -11.01
C PRO A 302 10.46 12.60 -10.44
N ALA A 303 11.44 11.91 -11.03
CA ALA A 303 11.90 10.60 -10.57
C ALA A 303 12.41 10.61 -9.12
N TRP A 304 12.87 11.77 -8.63
CA TRP A 304 13.45 11.94 -7.30
C TRP A 304 12.55 12.73 -6.34
N GLU A 305 11.30 13.01 -6.73
CA GLU A 305 10.37 13.85 -5.96
C GLU A 305 10.13 13.39 -4.53
N PHE A 306 10.01 12.07 -4.34
CA PHE A 306 9.81 11.47 -3.02
C PHE A 306 11.05 11.57 -2.12
N HIS A 307 12.26 11.44 -2.68
CA HIS A 307 13.51 11.38 -1.91
C HIS A 307 14.17 12.76 -1.69
N ARG A 308 13.89 13.75 -2.55
CA ARG A 308 14.52 15.09 -2.49
C ARG A 308 14.09 15.96 -1.30
N GLN A 309 13.06 15.57 -0.56
CA GLN A 309 12.62 16.29 0.65
C GLN A 309 13.72 16.34 1.73
N SER A 310 14.67 15.41 1.68
CA SER A 310 15.81 15.30 2.62
C SER A 310 17.11 15.94 2.10
N CYS A 311 17.12 16.52 0.90
CA CYS A 311 18.31 17.07 0.24
C CYS A 311 18.60 18.51 0.68
N PRO A 312 19.89 18.89 0.86
CA PRO A 312 20.26 20.22 1.34
C PRO A 312 20.31 21.24 0.18
N GLN A 313 19.17 21.61 -0.41
CA GLN A 313 19.13 22.52 -1.55
C GLN A 313 19.74 23.91 -1.25
N SER A 314 19.61 24.40 -0.01
CA SER A 314 20.24 25.64 0.46
C SER A 314 21.77 25.56 0.49
N TYR A 315 22.33 24.40 0.86
CA TYR A 315 23.77 24.15 0.79
C TYR A 315 24.28 24.19 -0.65
N VAL A 316 23.55 23.55 -1.57
CA VAL A 316 23.94 23.53 -3.00
C VAL A 316 23.97 24.94 -3.58
N LEU A 317 22.93 25.75 -3.35
CA LEU A 317 22.89 27.14 -3.81
C LEU A 317 24.03 27.97 -3.22
N ARG A 318 24.30 27.81 -1.92
CA ARG A 318 25.41 28.50 -1.25
C ARG A 318 26.77 28.12 -1.82
N ALA A 319 27.03 26.83 -2.05
CA ALA A 319 28.26 26.36 -2.66
C ALA A 319 28.43 26.89 -4.11
N CYS A 320 27.33 26.98 -4.87
CA CYS A 320 27.35 27.59 -6.20
C CYS A 320 27.70 29.09 -6.15
N ASP A 321 27.23 29.81 -5.13
CA ASP A 321 27.49 31.24 -4.96
C ASP A 321 28.90 31.51 -4.40
N GLU A 322 29.45 30.62 -3.55
CA GLU A 322 30.80 30.72 -2.97
C GLU A 322 31.92 30.40 -4.00
N SER A 323 31.69 29.49 -4.94
CA SER A 323 32.64 29.11 -5.99
C SER A 323 32.05 29.25 -7.41
N PRO A 324 31.94 30.47 -7.94
CA PRO A 324 31.27 30.73 -9.21
C PRO A 324 32.16 30.42 -10.42
N HIS A 325 31.88 29.31 -11.10
CA HIS A 325 32.44 28.93 -12.40
C HIS A 325 31.31 28.51 -13.36
N HIS A 326 31.65 28.07 -14.58
CA HIS A 326 30.66 27.78 -15.63
C HIS A 326 29.52 26.86 -15.15
N TRP A 327 29.85 25.68 -14.62
CA TRP A 327 28.86 24.68 -14.17
C TRP A 327 28.09 25.07 -12.90
N THR A 328 28.73 25.71 -11.90
CA THR A 328 28.02 26.15 -10.68
C THR A 328 27.05 27.29 -10.97
N LYS A 329 27.37 28.18 -11.92
CA LYS A 329 26.43 29.21 -12.41
C LYS A 329 25.22 28.56 -13.10
N LEU A 330 25.44 27.61 -14.00
CA LEU A 330 24.35 26.87 -14.67
C LEU A 330 23.47 26.11 -13.67
N LEU A 331 24.08 25.43 -12.70
CA LEU A 331 23.37 24.72 -11.63
C LEU A 331 22.52 25.66 -10.79
N GLY A 332 23.10 26.75 -10.29
CA GLY A 332 22.40 27.75 -9.50
C GLY A 332 21.23 28.36 -10.27
N ASP A 333 21.41 28.72 -11.54
CA ASP A 333 20.37 29.29 -12.38
C ASP A 333 19.24 28.28 -12.67
N GLN A 334 19.57 27.02 -12.93
CA GLN A 334 18.57 25.98 -13.15
C GLN A 334 17.73 25.73 -11.88
N LEU A 335 18.36 25.65 -10.71
CA LEU A 335 17.67 25.44 -9.44
C LEU A 335 16.78 26.63 -9.07
N ARG A 336 17.28 27.87 -9.27
CA ARG A 336 16.49 29.10 -9.06
C ARG A 336 15.32 29.20 -10.03
N LYS A 337 15.50 28.84 -11.31
CA LYS A 337 14.41 28.75 -12.30
C LYS A 337 13.38 27.68 -11.95
N HIS A 338 13.81 26.50 -11.49
CA HIS A 338 12.92 25.43 -11.07
C HIS A 338 12.09 25.83 -9.85
N ALA A 339 12.69 26.53 -8.88
CA ALA A 339 11.97 27.07 -7.71
C ALA A 339 10.93 28.14 -8.10
N SER A 340 11.14 28.85 -9.22
CA SER A 340 10.26 29.92 -9.70
C SER A 340 9.11 29.45 -10.63
N LYS A 341 9.06 28.18 -11.04
CA LYS A 341 8.01 27.68 -11.95
C LYS A 341 6.68 27.46 -11.19
N PRO A 342 5.55 28.04 -11.64
CA PRO A 342 4.24 27.68 -11.12
C PRO A 342 3.90 26.23 -11.52
N LYS A 343 3.40 25.43 -10.58
CA LYS A 343 2.96 24.05 -10.84
C LYS A 343 1.77 24.06 -11.82
N SER A 344 2.01 23.77 -13.10
CA SER A 344 0.98 23.78 -14.15
C SER A 344 0.28 22.42 -14.32
N VAL A 345 -1.01 22.54 -14.60
CA VAL A 345 -2.04 21.54 -14.84
C VAL A 345 -1.95 20.92 -16.24
N LEU A 346 -2.28 19.61 -16.34
CA LEU A 346 -2.62 18.77 -17.52
C LEU A 346 -1.52 18.42 -18.54
N ASP A 347 -1.47 17.14 -18.96
CA ASP A 347 -1.73 16.81 -20.37
C ASP A 347 -2.05 15.34 -20.68
N ALA A 348 -3.10 15.20 -21.49
CA ALA A 348 -3.68 14.00 -22.08
C ALA A 348 -2.88 13.49 -23.29
N ARG A 349 -3.18 12.27 -23.77
CA ARG A 349 -2.89 11.79 -25.14
C ARG A 349 -3.75 10.56 -25.52
N PRO A 350 -3.92 10.22 -26.80
CA PRO A 350 -5.20 10.32 -27.51
C PRO A 350 -5.77 9.00 -28.05
N ALA A 351 -7.01 9.09 -28.56
CA ALA A 351 -7.82 8.01 -29.11
C ALA A 351 -7.19 7.26 -30.30
N GLY A 352 -7.11 5.93 -30.19
CA GLY A 352 -6.83 5.00 -31.28
C GLY A 352 -8.10 4.27 -31.73
N LYS A 353 -8.55 4.56 -32.95
CA LYS A 353 -9.59 3.80 -33.67
C LYS A 353 -9.10 2.37 -33.90
N ASN A 354 -9.91 1.35 -33.64
CA ASN A 354 -9.85 0.12 -34.41
C ASN A 354 -11.16 -0.65 -34.45
N ARG A 355 -11.31 -1.33 -35.59
CA ARG A 355 -12.53 -1.65 -36.31
C ARG A 355 -12.94 -3.10 -36.06
N ILE A 356 -14.25 -3.28 -36.06
CA ILE A 356 -15.07 -4.50 -35.92
C ILE A 356 -14.54 -5.71 -36.71
N THR A 357 -14.58 -6.90 -36.08
CA THR A 357 -14.98 -8.17 -36.71
C THR A 357 -15.76 -9.06 -35.72
N LYS A 358 -16.95 -9.54 -36.13
CA LYS A 358 -17.74 -10.63 -35.50
C LYS A 358 -17.23 -11.99 -36.01
N PRO A 359 -17.47 -13.11 -35.30
CA PRO A 359 -18.62 -13.99 -35.65
C PRO A 359 -19.25 -14.68 -34.41
N LYS A 360 -20.58 -14.72 -34.26
CA LYS A 360 -21.59 -15.71 -34.73
C LYS A 360 -22.14 -16.54 -33.56
N HIS A 361 -23.48 -16.70 -33.61
CA HIS A 361 -24.35 -17.43 -32.71
C HIS A 361 -24.01 -18.91 -32.56
N VAL A 362 -24.25 -19.43 -31.34
CA VAL A 362 -24.90 -20.74 -31.14
C VAL A 362 -25.92 -20.56 -30.01
N ARG A 363 -27.20 -20.79 -30.32
CA ARG A 363 -28.27 -21.11 -29.36
C ARG A 363 -28.31 -22.63 -29.24
N ASN A 364 -28.53 -23.14 -28.04
CA ASN A 364 -29.58 -24.14 -27.85
C ASN A 364 -30.02 -24.18 -26.38
N ASP A 365 -31.33 -24.11 -26.23
CA ASP A 365 -32.11 -24.30 -25.02
C ASP A 365 -32.03 -25.76 -24.54
N SER A 366 -32.13 -25.97 -23.23
CA SER A 366 -33.07 -26.97 -22.72
C SER A 366 -33.53 -26.64 -21.29
N GLN A 367 -34.84 -26.69 -21.15
CA GLN A 367 -35.66 -26.48 -19.97
C GLN A 367 -35.44 -27.58 -18.92
N TYR A 368 -35.53 -27.23 -17.64
CA TYR A 368 -36.28 -28.01 -16.64
C TYR A 368 -36.83 -27.06 -15.56
N ALA A 369 -38.13 -27.17 -15.33
CA ALA A 369 -38.87 -26.60 -14.20
C ALA A 369 -39.49 -27.77 -13.40
N PRO A 370 -40.25 -27.54 -12.31
CA PRO A 370 -39.85 -27.17 -10.96
C PRO A 370 -40.26 -28.26 -9.91
N SER A 371 -39.99 -28.02 -8.62
CA SER A 371 -40.35 -28.83 -7.42
C SER A 371 -39.39 -30.01 -7.12
N GLN A 372 -38.99 -30.35 -5.89
CA GLN A 372 -39.52 -30.14 -4.53
C GLN A 372 -38.33 -29.95 -3.56
N LEU A 373 -38.45 -29.06 -2.57
CA LEU A 373 -37.48 -29.02 -1.46
C LEU A 373 -37.71 -30.24 -0.57
N SER A 374 -36.65 -31.03 -0.31
CA SER A 374 -36.71 -32.22 0.52
C SER A 374 -36.64 -31.89 2.02
N ASP A 375 -37.35 -32.68 2.82
CA ASP A 375 -37.56 -32.54 4.27
C ASP A 375 -36.27 -32.47 5.12
N LYS A 376 -35.10 -32.75 4.53
CA LYS A 376 -33.79 -32.61 5.18
C LYS A 376 -33.34 -31.16 5.41
N LEU A 377 -33.90 -30.19 4.69
CA LEU A 377 -33.54 -28.78 4.86
C LEU A 377 -34.24 -28.16 6.09
N LEU A 378 -35.39 -28.70 6.50
CA LEU A 378 -36.10 -28.29 7.71
C LEU A 378 -35.38 -28.75 8.99
N GLU A 379 -34.74 -29.93 8.99
CA GLU A 379 -33.94 -30.42 10.14
C GLU A 379 -32.67 -29.60 10.41
N HIS A 380 -32.20 -28.83 9.42
CA HIS A 380 -31.05 -27.92 9.55
C HIS A 380 -31.44 -26.45 9.77
N GLY A 381 -32.70 -26.18 10.16
CA GLY A 381 -33.14 -24.85 10.61
C GLY A 381 -33.57 -23.89 9.50
N TRP A 382 -33.86 -24.38 8.30
CA TRP A 382 -34.40 -23.55 7.22
C TRP A 382 -35.93 -23.63 7.19
N GLY A 383 -36.57 -22.75 7.96
CA GLY A 383 -38.01 -22.47 7.87
C GLY A 383 -38.28 -21.08 7.27
N PHE A 384 -39.52 -20.85 6.81
CA PHE A 384 -39.97 -19.50 6.47
C PHE A 384 -40.02 -18.65 7.73
N LEU A 385 -39.24 -17.57 7.75
CA LEU A 385 -39.30 -16.55 8.79
C LEU A 385 -40.44 -15.59 8.49
N GLU A 386 -41.58 -15.83 9.14
CA GLU A 386 -42.56 -14.79 9.41
C GLU A 386 -42.01 -13.80 10.45
N LYS A 387 -42.05 -12.52 10.04
CA LYS A 387 -42.10 -11.27 10.82
C LYS A 387 -40.81 -10.57 11.29
N TRP A 388 -40.83 -9.30 10.85
CA TRP A 388 -40.35 -8.05 11.42
C TRP A 388 -38.85 -7.78 11.33
N ASP A 389 -38.46 -7.28 10.16
CA ASP A 389 -37.24 -6.52 9.98
C ASP A 389 -37.61 -5.03 9.81
N SER A 390 -37.44 -4.27 10.87
CA SER A 390 -37.54 -2.82 10.85
C SER A 390 -36.29 -2.23 10.18
N ARG A 391 -36.14 -2.39 8.87
CA ARG A 391 -35.08 -1.68 8.12
C ARG A 391 -35.56 -0.30 7.72
N PRO A 392 -35.00 0.77 8.30
CA PRO A 392 -35.04 2.06 7.67
C PRO A 392 -33.95 2.16 6.60
N LEU A 393 -34.35 2.55 5.38
CA LEU A 393 -33.60 2.56 4.11
C LEU A 393 -32.99 1.18 3.76
N GLY A 394 -33.17 0.72 2.51
CA GLY A 394 -32.68 -0.57 2.01
C GLY A 394 -31.15 -0.63 1.87
N VAL A 395 -30.41 -0.35 2.94
CA VAL A 395 -28.95 -0.32 2.97
C VAL A 395 -28.41 -1.72 3.26
N VAL A 396 -27.81 -2.35 2.26
CA VAL A 396 -27.00 -3.57 2.47
C VAL A 396 -25.54 -3.14 2.50
N SER A 397 -24.92 -3.17 3.69
CA SER A 397 -23.48 -2.98 3.84
C SER A 397 -22.76 -4.32 3.72
N ARG A 398 -21.73 -4.40 2.87
CA ARG A 398 -20.78 -5.52 2.88
C ARG A 398 -19.44 -5.05 3.44
N THR A 399 -18.93 -5.78 4.43
CA THR A 399 -17.51 -5.71 4.79
C THR A 399 -16.72 -6.54 3.81
N GLY A 400 -15.76 -5.90 3.14
CA GLY A 400 -14.74 -6.59 2.38
C GLY A 400 -13.64 -7.19 3.25
N LYS A 401 -12.61 -7.78 2.62
CA LYS A 401 -11.35 -8.24 3.25
C LYS A 401 -10.45 -7.09 3.76
N GLY A 402 -11.05 -5.94 4.07
CA GLY A 402 -10.42 -4.77 4.67
C GLY A 402 -11.37 -4.15 5.69
N ASN A 403 -11.09 -2.92 6.08
CA ASN A 403 -11.91 -2.11 6.96
C ASN A 403 -12.88 -1.19 6.20
N ASN A 404 -12.86 -1.19 4.87
CA ASN A 404 -13.77 -0.38 4.04
C ASN A 404 -15.20 -0.95 4.01
N TYR A 405 -16.17 -0.03 3.92
CA TYR A 405 -17.58 -0.33 3.66
C TYR A 405 -17.97 0.11 2.26
N ALA A 406 -18.71 -0.76 1.56
CA ALA A 406 -19.51 -0.39 0.40
C ALA A 406 -21.00 -0.50 0.77
N TYR A 407 -21.81 0.44 0.28
CA TYR A 407 -23.24 0.53 0.62
C TYR A 407 -24.11 0.45 -0.62
N LEU A 408 -24.95 -0.58 -0.70
CA LEU A 408 -26.01 -0.65 -1.69
C LEU A 408 -27.25 0.03 -1.11
N VAL A 409 -27.75 1.06 -1.77
CA VAL A 409 -28.98 1.77 -1.41
C VAL A 409 -30.03 1.53 -2.48
N THR A 410 -31.20 1.05 -2.08
CA THR A 410 -32.30 0.68 -2.99
C THR A 410 -33.59 1.40 -2.61
N ASP A 411 -34.21 2.06 -3.59
CA ASP A 411 -35.61 2.49 -3.50
C ASP A 411 -36.52 1.28 -3.74
N GLU A 412 -37.19 0.81 -2.69
CA GLU A 412 -37.97 -0.43 -2.75
C GLU A 412 -39.13 -0.44 -3.77
N PRO A 413 -39.86 0.66 -4.03
CA PRO A 413 -40.91 0.66 -5.05
C PRO A 413 -40.36 0.54 -6.48
N THR A 414 -39.38 1.36 -6.85
CA THR A 414 -38.87 1.40 -8.24
C THR A 414 -37.75 0.38 -8.48
N LYS A 415 -37.21 -0.21 -7.40
CA LYS A 415 -35.98 -0.99 -7.37
C LYS A 415 -34.74 -0.21 -7.81
N GLN A 416 -34.84 1.09 -8.12
CA GLN A 416 -33.67 1.88 -8.49
C GLN A 416 -32.67 1.88 -7.34
N SER A 417 -31.43 1.54 -7.66
CA SER A 417 -30.39 1.32 -6.68
C SER A 417 -29.11 2.03 -7.08
N VAL A 418 -28.35 2.45 -6.08
CA VAL A 418 -26.99 2.97 -6.24
C VAL A 418 -26.03 2.21 -5.34
N ILE A 419 -24.79 2.04 -5.79
CA ILE A 419 -23.72 1.47 -4.99
C ILE A 419 -22.72 2.56 -4.61
N ILE A 420 -22.48 2.73 -3.31
CA ILE A 420 -21.58 3.74 -2.76
C ILE A 420 -20.21 3.12 -2.50
N ASP A 421 -19.15 3.76 -3.00
CA ASP A 421 -17.73 3.40 -2.83
C ASP A 421 -17.40 1.90 -3.10
N PRO A 422 -17.70 1.35 -4.30
CA PRO A 422 -17.47 -0.05 -4.62
C PRO A 422 -16.00 -0.38 -4.97
N ALA A 423 -15.07 -0.08 -4.07
CA ALA A 423 -13.64 -0.16 -4.34
C ALA A 423 -13.10 -1.58 -4.60
N ASN A 424 -13.79 -2.61 -4.11
CA ASN A 424 -13.40 -4.01 -4.29
C ASN A 424 -14.46 -4.81 -5.09
N PRO A 425 -14.48 -4.67 -6.43
CA PRO A 425 -15.45 -5.33 -7.30
C PRO A 425 -15.62 -6.84 -7.08
N PRO A 426 -14.58 -7.65 -6.81
CA PRO A 426 -14.75 -9.07 -6.51
C PRO A 426 -15.71 -9.41 -5.37
N GLU A 427 -15.94 -8.51 -4.41
CA GLU A 427 -16.80 -8.75 -3.24
C GLU A 427 -18.23 -8.25 -3.43
N VAL A 428 -18.40 -7.15 -4.18
CA VAL A 428 -19.70 -6.53 -4.42
C VAL A 428 -20.35 -7.01 -5.71
N ALA A 429 -19.57 -7.24 -6.78
CA ALA A 429 -20.13 -7.57 -8.10
C ALA A 429 -20.89 -8.91 -8.15
N PRO A 430 -20.48 -9.99 -7.47
CA PRO A 430 -21.28 -11.22 -7.44
C PRO A 430 -22.67 -11.01 -6.83
N GLU A 431 -22.75 -10.19 -5.78
CA GLU A 431 -24.02 -9.86 -5.12
C GLU A 431 -24.88 -8.96 -5.97
N LEU A 432 -24.29 -7.91 -6.54
CA LEU A 432 -25.00 -7.01 -7.46
C LEU A 432 -25.57 -7.81 -8.64
N LYS A 433 -24.81 -8.75 -9.22
CA LYS A 433 -25.33 -9.65 -10.26
C LYS A 433 -26.50 -10.49 -9.74
N SER A 434 -26.36 -11.12 -8.57
CA SER A 434 -27.43 -11.95 -8.00
C SER A 434 -28.72 -11.15 -7.75
N GLN A 435 -28.60 -9.94 -7.19
CA GLN A 435 -29.76 -9.09 -6.91
C GLN A 435 -30.40 -8.51 -8.18
N ILE A 436 -29.59 -8.15 -9.19
CA ILE A 436 -30.10 -7.70 -10.51
C ILE A 436 -30.82 -8.86 -11.22
N SER A 437 -30.19 -10.05 -11.28
CA SER A 437 -30.78 -11.22 -11.94
C SER A 437 -32.06 -11.72 -11.26
N SER A 438 -32.19 -11.52 -9.95
CA SER A 438 -33.42 -11.85 -9.22
C SER A 438 -34.50 -10.76 -9.28
N GLY A 439 -34.25 -9.65 -10.00
CA GLY A 439 -35.20 -8.52 -10.09
C GLY A 439 -35.37 -7.74 -8.78
N LYS A 440 -34.52 -7.97 -7.79
CA LYS A 440 -34.56 -7.29 -6.49
C LYS A 440 -34.02 -5.86 -6.55
N ILE A 441 -33.13 -5.58 -7.50
CA ILE A 441 -32.57 -4.25 -7.73
C ILE A 441 -32.46 -3.93 -9.21
N ASN A 442 -32.49 -2.64 -9.51
CA ASN A 442 -32.13 -2.01 -10.77
C ASN A 442 -30.98 -1.04 -10.50
N LEU A 443 -29.74 -1.48 -10.70
CA LEU A 443 -28.55 -0.66 -10.43
C LEU A 443 -28.44 0.45 -11.48
N THR A 444 -28.46 1.70 -11.06
CA THR A 444 -28.51 2.89 -11.94
C THR A 444 -27.24 3.73 -11.88
N ALA A 445 -26.59 3.80 -10.71
CA ALA A 445 -25.39 4.59 -10.53
C ALA A 445 -24.38 3.99 -9.53
N ILE A 446 -23.12 4.35 -9.73
CA ILE A 446 -22.08 4.32 -8.72
C ILE A 446 -22.03 5.72 -8.08
N VAL A 447 -21.96 5.78 -6.77
CA VAL A 447 -21.78 7.02 -6.02
C VAL A 447 -20.45 6.94 -5.29
N ASN A 448 -19.58 7.94 -5.44
CA ASN A 448 -18.32 8.02 -4.72
C ASN A 448 -18.28 9.20 -3.78
N THR A 449 -17.72 8.97 -2.60
CA THR A 449 -17.48 10.03 -1.62
C THR A 449 -16.24 10.85 -1.97
N HIS A 450 -15.17 10.20 -2.45
CA HIS A 450 -13.92 10.87 -2.85
C HIS A 450 -13.05 9.98 -3.76
N HIS A 451 -11.93 10.52 -4.25
CA HIS A 451 -11.10 9.87 -5.28
C HIS A 451 -10.16 8.75 -4.80
N HIS A 452 -9.92 8.58 -3.49
CA HIS A 452 -8.95 7.58 -3.04
C HIS A 452 -9.30 6.18 -3.58
N TRP A 453 -8.25 5.39 -3.84
CA TRP A 453 -8.37 4.13 -4.55
C TRP A 453 -9.24 3.11 -3.82
N ASP A 454 -9.20 3.10 -2.49
CA ASP A 454 -10.03 2.24 -1.64
C ASP A 454 -11.51 2.70 -1.54
N HIS A 455 -11.91 3.69 -2.34
CA HIS A 455 -13.30 4.12 -2.56
C HIS A 455 -13.69 4.09 -4.04
N ALA A 456 -12.91 4.76 -4.90
CA ALA A 456 -13.20 4.92 -6.33
C ALA A 456 -12.43 3.94 -7.25
N GLY A 457 -11.45 3.18 -6.72
CA GLY A 457 -10.58 2.32 -7.52
C GLY A 457 -11.28 1.17 -8.21
N GLY A 458 -12.46 0.77 -7.73
CA GLY A 458 -13.28 -0.29 -8.33
C GLY A 458 -14.19 0.15 -9.47
N ASN A 459 -14.35 1.46 -9.69
CA ASN A 459 -15.35 2.00 -10.62
C ASN A 459 -15.22 1.44 -12.04
N GLY A 460 -13.99 1.39 -12.56
CA GLY A 460 -13.74 0.88 -13.92
C GLY A 460 -14.14 -0.58 -14.10
N ASP A 461 -13.94 -1.41 -13.08
CA ASP A 461 -14.27 -2.83 -13.12
C ASP A 461 -15.76 -3.10 -12.89
N ILE A 462 -16.44 -2.27 -12.09
CA ILE A 462 -17.90 -2.27 -11.98
C ILE A 462 -18.53 -1.87 -13.31
N LEU A 463 -18.06 -0.79 -13.95
CA LEU A 463 -18.57 -0.33 -15.25
C LEU A 463 -18.38 -1.35 -16.39
N LYS A 464 -17.28 -2.13 -16.35
CA LYS A 464 -17.07 -3.24 -17.30
C LYS A 464 -18.14 -4.34 -17.13
N GLN A 465 -18.55 -4.61 -15.89
CA GLN A 465 -19.51 -5.68 -15.57
C GLN A 465 -20.96 -5.23 -15.68
N PHE A 466 -21.25 -3.97 -15.37
CA PHE A 466 -22.58 -3.35 -15.37
C PHE A 466 -22.52 -2.11 -16.26
N LYS A 467 -22.97 -2.26 -17.50
CA LYS A 467 -22.88 -1.18 -18.51
C LYS A 467 -23.96 -0.14 -18.28
N GLY A 468 -23.65 1.11 -18.61
CA GLY A 468 -24.63 2.22 -18.62
C GLY A 468 -24.88 2.87 -17.27
N LEU A 469 -24.10 2.53 -16.23
CA LEU A 469 -24.19 3.20 -14.94
C LEU A 469 -23.62 4.62 -15.02
N GLN A 470 -24.30 5.56 -14.39
CA GLN A 470 -23.74 6.87 -14.08
C GLN A 470 -22.72 6.73 -12.93
N VAL A 471 -21.66 7.53 -12.93
CA VAL A 471 -20.77 7.69 -11.78
C VAL A 471 -20.94 9.10 -11.22
N ILE A 472 -21.46 9.20 -10.01
CA ILE A 472 -21.73 10.45 -9.29
C ILE A 472 -20.68 10.60 -8.19
N GLY A 473 -19.92 11.68 -8.15
CA GLY A 473 -18.82 11.79 -7.19
C GLY A 473 -18.07 13.10 -7.23
N GLY A 474 -17.04 13.18 -6.39
CA GLY A 474 -16.00 14.20 -6.47
C GLY A 474 -15.41 14.27 -7.89
N LYS A 475 -14.98 15.47 -8.29
CA LYS A 475 -14.47 15.73 -9.65
C LYS A 475 -13.25 14.88 -10.03
N ASP A 476 -12.51 14.41 -9.03
CA ASP A 476 -11.27 13.65 -9.21
C ASP A 476 -11.50 12.13 -9.10
N CYS A 477 -12.74 11.68 -8.80
CA CYS A 477 -13.09 10.27 -8.77
C CYS A 477 -12.90 9.60 -10.13
N THR A 478 -12.39 8.36 -10.12
CA THR A 478 -12.18 7.57 -11.34
C THR A 478 -13.49 7.36 -12.08
N SER A 479 -13.53 7.68 -13.37
CA SER A 479 -14.71 7.52 -14.24
C SER A 479 -15.93 8.36 -13.86
N VAL A 480 -15.78 9.42 -13.06
CA VAL A 480 -16.88 10.32 -12.70
C VAL A 480 -17.54 10.92 -13.95
N THR A 481 -18.87 10.97 -13.93
CA THR A 481 -19.71 11.49 -15.02
C THR A 481 -20.56 12.67 -14.60
N LYS A 482 -20.84 12.80 -13.29
CA LYS A 482 -21.55 13.93 -12.70
C LYS A 482 -20.92 14.26 -11.35
N THR A 483 -20.58 15.54 -11.15
CA THR A 483 -20.20 16.07 -9.85
C THR A 483 -21.29 17.03 -9.39
N PRO A 484 -22.12 16.63 -8.41
CA PRO A 484 -23.17 17.51 -7.92
C PRO A 484 -22.57 18.72 -7.19
N ALA A 485 -23.20 19.88 -7.29
CA ALA A 485 -22.80 21.05 -6.52
C ALA A 485 -23.08 20.86 -5.02
N HIS A 486 -22.41 21.62 -4.16
CA HIS A 486 -22.73 21.63 -2.73
C HIS A 486 -24.18 22.08 -2.52
N GLY A 487 -24.96 21.28 -1.80
CA GLY A 487 -26.38 21.48 -1.57
C GLY A 487 -27.29 21.04 -2.72
N GLU A 488 -26.75 20.54 -3.83
CA GLU A 488 -27.57 20.02 -4.94
C GLU A 488 -28.36 18.79 -4.48
N GLU A 489 -29.64 18.78 -4.87
CA GLU A 489 -30.57 17.69 -4.57
C GLU A 489 -30.90 16.90 -5.82
N PHE A 490 -30.98 15.58 -5.68
CA PHE A 490 -31.43 14.64 -6.70
C PHE A 490 -32.16 13.46 -6.05
N LYS A 491 -32.69 12.54 -6.85
CA LYS A 491 -33.43 11.37 -6.34
C LYS A 491 -32.82 10.06 -6.78
N ILE A 492 -33.04 9.03 -5.96
CA ILE A 492 -32.89 7.62 -6.32
C ILE A 492 -34.28 7.01 -6.27
N GLY A 493 -34.79 6.56 -7.41
CA GLY A 493 -36.19 6.16 -7.53
C GLY A 493 -37.15 7.31 -7.23
N ASP A 494 -38.29 6.98 -6.64
CA ASP A 494 -39.36 7.96 -6.42
C ASP A 494 -39.27 8.62 -5.03
N ARG A 495 -38.80 7.85 -4.03
CA ARG A 495 -38.89 8.23 -2.61
C ARG A 495 -37.61 8.79 -2.02
N ILE A 496 -36.44 8.31 -2.45
CA ILE A 496 -35.18 8.66 -1.79
C ILE A 496 -34.68 10.00 -2.34
N SER A 497 -34.79 11.06 -1.55
CA SER A 497 -34.13 12.34 -1.85
C SER A 497 -32.69 12.31 -1.36
N VAL A 498 -31.76 12.76 -2.19
CA VAL A 498 -30.33 12.82 -1.90
C VAL A 498 -29.87 14.28 -2.00
N LYS A 499 -29.13 14.74 -0.99
CA LYS A 499 -28.47 16.04 -0.96
C LYS A 499 -26.96 15.84 -0.88
N ALA A 500 -26.23 16.41 -1.85
CA ALA A 500 -24.77 16.36 -1.87
C ALA A 500 -24.19 17.46 -0.97
N LEU A 501 -23.32 17.08 -0.03
CA LEU A 501 -22.70 17.98 0.94
C LEU A 501 -21.20 17.92 0.76
N HIS A 502 -20.62 18.91 0.08
CA HIS A 502 -19.17 19.01 -0.06
C HIS A 502 -18.52 19.23 1.31
N THR A 503 -17.52 18.40 1.61
CA THR A 503 -16.78 18.36 2.88
C THR A 503 -15.28 18.26 2.61
N PRO A 504 -14.67 19.23 1.89
CA PRO A 504 -13.26 19.20 1.56
C PRO A 504 -12.43 19.17 2.85
N CYS A 505 -11.48 18.24 2.96
CA CYS A 505 -10.37 18.27 3.90
C CYS A 505 -9.55 16.97 3.78
N HIS A 506 -10.22 15.82 3.95
CA HIS A 506 -9.57 14.52 3.77
C HIS A 506 -9.01 14.41 2.36
N THR A 507 -9.88 14.68 1.38
CA THR A 507 -9.52 15.12 0.04
C THR A 507 -10.26 16.42 -0.28
N GLN A 508 -9.79 17.16 -1.29
CA GLN A 508 -10.46 18.38 -1.76
C GLN A 508 -11.75 18.09 -2.53
N ASP A 509 -11.93 16.87 -3.02
CA ASP A 509 -13.12 16.44 -3.76
C ASP A 509 -14.13 15.64 -2.91
N SER A 510 -13.95 15.62 -1.59
CA SER A 510 -14.82 14.89 -0.65
C SER A 510 -16.26 15.41 -0.64
N ILE A 511 -17.22 14.50 -0.82
CA ILE A 511 -18.66 14.75 -0.78
C ILE A 511 -19.34 13.72 0.14
N CYS A 512 -20.07 14.20 1.14
CA CYS A 512 -21.02 13.40 1.91
C CYS A 512 -22.40 13.41 1.24
N TYR A 513 -23.14 12.31 1.32
CA TYR A 513 -24.49 12.20 0.75
C TYR A 513 -25.52 12.01 1.84
N TYR A 514 -26.31 13.06 2.10
CA TYR A 514 -27.45 12.99 3.00
C TYR A 514 -28.66 12.47 2.22
N MET A 515 -29.28 11.39 2.70
CA MET A 515 -30.42 10.76 2.03
C MET A 515 -31.62 10.68 2.98
N GLN A 516 -32.81 10.91 2.44
CA GLN A 516 -34.07 10.83 3.18
C GLN A 516 -35.11 10.02 2.43
N ASP A 517 -35.89 9.24 3.17
CA ASP A 517 -37.10 8.56 2.72
C ASP A 517 -38.17 8.68 3.83
N GLY A 518 -39.10 9.62 3.64
CA GLY A 518 -40.04 10.02 4.69
C GLY A 518 -39.29 10.54 5.93
N ASP A 519 -39.60 9.97 7.09
CA ASP A 519 -38.96 10.32 8.36
C ASP A 519 -37.58 9.68 8.55
N GLN A 520 -37.19 8.75 7.68
CA GLN A 520 -35.91 8.07 7.76
C GLN A 520 -34.84 8.90 7.09
N ARG A 521 -33.70 9.06 7.76
CA ARG A 521 -32.61 9.88 7.23
C ARG A 521 -31.24 9.28 7.58
N VAL A 522 -30.35 9.31 6.61
CA VAL A 522 -28.98 8.75 6.72
C VAL A 522 -27.99 9.69 6.06
N VAL A 523 -26.72 9.60 6.43
CA VAL A 523 -25.63 10.28 5.75
C VAL A 523 -24.47 9.32 5.50
N PHE A 524 -24.04 9.25 4.23
CA PHE A 524 -22.83 8.54 3.83
C PHE A 524 -21.67 9.51 3.83
N THR A 525 -20.69 9.27 4.70
CA THR A 525 -19.69 10.30 5.07
C THR A 525 -18.30 10.04 4.51
N GLY A 526 -18.08 8.90 3.85
CA GLY A 526 -16.77 8.47 3.38
C GLY A 526 -15.75 8.61 4.51
N ASP A 527 -14.67 9.33 4.20
CA ASP A 527 -13.56 9.52 5.14
C ASP A 527 -13.58 10.89 5.81
N THR A 528 -14.70 11.62 5.73
CA THR A 528 -14.86 12.89 6.46
C THR A 528 -15.17 12.62 7.94
N LEU A 529 -16.28 11.93 8.21
CA LEU A 529 -16.76 11.58 9.55
C LEU A 529 -16.74 10.06 9.74
N PHE A 530 -16.08 9.60 10.80
CA PHE A 530 -16.14 8.22 11.27
C PHE A 530 -16.89 8.17 12.60
N ILE A 531 -17.39 7.00 12.99
CA ILE A 531 -17.94 6.85 14.35
C ILE A 531 -16.84 7.12 15.38
N GLY A 532 -17.05 8.15 16.21
CA GLY A 532 -16.09 8.61 17.21
C GLY A 532 -14.79 9.19 16.63
N GLY A 533 -14.72 9.54 15.34
CA GLY A 533 -13.51 10.08 14.74
C GLY A 533 -13.72 10.90 13.48
N CYS A 534 -12.63 11.30 12.84
CA CYS A 534 -12.62 11.96 11.54
C CYS A 534 -11.44 11.50 10.67
N GLY A 535 -11.50 11.81 9.37
CA GLY A 535 -10.41 11.60 8.43
C GLY A 535 -9.09 12.25 8.82
N ARG A 536 -7.99 11.72 8.29
CA ARG A 536 -6.72 12.46 8.24
C ARG A 536 -6.83 13.58 7.22
N PHE A 537 -6.15 14.69 7.46
CA PHE A 537 -6.21 15.89 6.61
C PHE A 537 -5.12 15.78 5.53
N PHE A 538 -5.28 14.88 4.57
CA PHE A 538 -4.24 14.65 3.56
C PHE A 538 -4.10 15.83 2.61
N GLU A 539 -5.22 16.45 2.21
CA GLU A 539 -5.24 17.53 1.22
C GLU A 539 -5.81 18.83 1.76
N GLY A 540 -6.08 18.89 3.06
CA GLY A 540 -6.75 20.03 3.68
C GLY A 540 -6.22 20.35 5.07
N ASN A 541 -6.98 21.15 5.80
CA ASN A 541 -6.56 21.69 7.09
C ASN A 541 -7.67 21.66 8.15
N ALA A 542 -7.32 22.03 9.38
CA ALA A 542 -8.23 22.01 10.51
C ALA A 542 -9.45 22.92 10.35
N LYS A 543 -9.32 24.06 9.65
CA LYS A 543 -10.45 24.97 9.39
C LYS A 543 -11.47 24.29 8.49
N GLU A 544 -10.99 23.60 7.46
CA GLU A 544 -11.82 22.85 6.54
C GLU A 544 -12.51 21.66 7.23
N MET A 545 -11.79 20.86 8.02
CA MET A 545 -12.43 19.76 8.77
C MET A 545 -13.41 20.28 9.83
N HIS A 546 -13.09 21.39 10.51
CA HIS A 546 -14.00 22.02 11.46
C HIS A 546 -15.30 22.42 10.77
N LYS A 547 -15.21 23.11 9.63
CA LYS A 547 -16.37 23.45 8.81
C LYS A 547 -17.15 22.20 8.36
N ALA A 548 -16.46 21.18 7.84
CA ALA A 548 -17.09 19.95 7.38
C ALA A 548 -17.88 19.24 8.49
N LEU A 549 -17.30 19.06 9.67
CA LEU A 549 -17.93 18.34 10.78
C LEU A 549 -18.92 19.21 11.55
N ASN A 550 -18.49 20.38 11.99
CA ASN A 550 -19.20 21.18 13.00
C ASN A 550 -20.13 22.25 12.41
N GLU A 551 -20.01 22.58 11.12
CA GLU A 551 -20.96 23.45 10.43
C GLU A 551 -21.84 22.63 9.48
N THR A 552 -21.23 21.90 8.53
CA THR A 552 -21.98 21.18 7.49
C THR A 552 -22.69 19.94 8.05
N LEU A 553 -21.96 18.94 8.55
CA LEU A 553 -22.57 17.68 9.01
C LEU A 553 -23.36 17.84 10.32
N ALA A 554 -22.89 18.68 11.24
CA ALA A 554 -23.61 18.99 12.47
C ALA A 554 -24.92 19.76 12.25
N SER A 555 -25.11 20.41 11.09
CA SER A 555 -26.40 21.04 10.74
C SER A 555 -27.49 20.04 10.36
N LEU A 556 -27.14 18.78 10.11
CA LEU A 556 -28.11 17.73 9.83
C LEU A 556 -28.96 17.42 11.08
N PRO A 557 -30.20 16.93 10.90
CA PRO A 557 -31.04 16.53 12.01
C PRO A 557 -30.38 15.46 12.89
N ASP A 558 -30.56 15.55 14.20
CA ASP A 558 -29.84 14.72 15.16
C ASP A 558 -30.12 13.23 15.01
N ASP A 559 -31.30 12.83 14.53
CA ASP A 559 -31.69 11.45 14.25
C ASP A 559 -31.08 10.86 12.96
N THR A 560 -30.20 11.61 12.28
CA THR A 560 -29.53 11.16 11.05
C THR A 560 -28.50 10.10 11.31
N LYS A 561 -28.73 8.87 10.82
CA LYS A 561 -27.79 7.76 10.97
C LYS A 561 -26.53 7.93 10.11
N VAL A 562 -25.38 7.62 10.68
CA VAL A 562 -24.07 7.80 10.03
C VAL A 562 -23.57 6.49 9.43
N TYR A 563 -23.15 6.55 8.16
CA TYR A 563 -22.56 5.44 7.41
C TYR A 563 -21.17 5.85 6.88
N PRO A 564 -20.10 5.53 7.63
CA PRO A 564 -18.72 5.92 7.29
C PRO A 564 -18.09 5.05 6.19
N GLY A 565 -16.97 5.52 5.64
CA GLY A 565 -16.14 4.76 4.70
C GLY A 565 -15.45 3.54 5.30
N HIS A 566 -15.13 3.58 6.61
CA HIS A 566 -14.32 2.55 7.27
C HIS A 566 -14.83 2.15 8.67
N GLU A 567 -14.51 0.93 9.09
CA GLU A 567 -14.67 0.43 10.45
C GLU A 567 -13.44 0.79 11.33
N TYR A 568 -13.28 2.07 11.63
CA TYR A 568 -12.24 2.59 12.53
C TYR A 568 -12.70 2.78 13.99
N THR A 569 -13.94 2.41 14.31
CA THR A 569 -14.61 2.81 15.55
C THR A 569 -13.84 2.41 16.80
N LYS A 570 -13.30 1.20 16.86
CA LYS A 570 -12.49 0.75 18.02
C LYS A 570 -11.24 1.61 18.23
N ALA A 571 -10.52 1.95 17.16
CA ALA A 571 -9.34 2.79 17.24
C ALA A 571 -9.71 4.25 17.61
N ASN A 572 -10.83 4.73 17.06
CA ASN A 572 -11.38 6.06 17.34
C ASN A 572 -11.82 6.22 18.80
N VAL A 573 -12.51 5.22 19.33
CA VAL A 573 -12.92 5.15 20.74
C VAL A 573 -11.72 5.20 21.67
N LYS A 574 -10.65 4.44 21.36
CA LYS A 574 -9.43 4.45 22.17
C LYS A 574 -8.85 5.86 22.30
N PHE A 575 -8.88 6.63 21.21
CA PHE A 575 -8.48 8.03 21.22
C PHE A 575 -9.47 8.91 22.00
N CYS A 576 -10.78 8.76 21.77
CA CYS A 576 -11.80 9.50 22.50
C CYS A 576 -11.67 9.32 24.02
N ILE A 577 -11.49 8.08 24.50
CA ILE A 577 -11.29 7.75 25.92
C ILE A 577 -10.01 8.38 26.50
N ALA A 578 -8.96 8.51 25.69
CA ALA A 578 -7.73 9.19 26.10
C ALA A 578 -7.92 10.71 26.26
N VAL A 579 -8.89 11.30 25.56
CA VAL A 579 -9.19 12.73 25.60
C VAL A 579 -10.29 13.07 26.62
N SER A 580 -11.39 12.31 26.66
CA SER A 580 -12.54 12.53 27.55
C SER A 580 -13.17 11.19 27.96
N GLN A 581 -13.61 11.10 29.21
CA GLN A 581 -14.25 9.88 29.77
C GLN A 581 -15.73 10.09 30.11
N THR A 582 -16.40 10.96 29.35
CA THR A 582 -17.84 11.21 29.45
C THR A 582 -18.67 9.95 29.19
N GLU A 583 -19.88 9.92 29.75
CA GLU A 583 -20.78 8.77 29.66
C GLU A 583 -21.12 8.36 28.21
N PRO A 584 -21.35 9.28 27.25
CA PRO A 584 -21.54 8.93 25.84
C PRO A 584 -20.34 8.18 25.24
N ILE A 585 -19.10 8.59 25.54
CA ILE A 585 -17.88 7.93 25.05
C ILE A 585 -17.75 6.52 25.63
N LYS A 586 -18.09 6.34 26.92
CA LYS A 586 -18.11 5.02 27.56
C LYS A 586 -19.16 4.09 26.95
N LYS A 587 -20.35 4.62 26.64
CA LYS A 587 -21.39 3.86 25.93
C LYS A 587 -20.94 3.46 24.53
N LEU A 588 -20.30 4.38 23.80
CA LEU A 588 -19.70 4.06 22.50
C LEU A 588 -18.62 2.98 22.63
N GLN A 589 -17.77 3.05 23.66
CA GLN A 589 -16.76 2.02 23.94
C GLN A 589 -17.39 0.65 24.17
N ALA A 590 -18.36 0.56 25.08
CA ALA A 590 -19.05 -0.68 25.38
C ALA A 590 -19.71 -1.27 24.13
N PHE A 591 -20.33 -0.42 23.29
CA PHE A 591 -20.92 -0.85 22.03
C PHE A 591 -19.87 -1.36 21.05
N ALA A 592 -18.78 -0.62 20.86
CA ALA A 592 -17.70 -0.98 19.94
C ALA A 592 -17.03 -2.30 20.36
N ASP A 593 -16.87 -2.56 21.66
CA ASP A 593 -16.28 -3.81 22.15
C ASP A 593 -17.17 -5.03 21.87
N GLN A 594 -18.49 -4.85 21.93
CA GLN A 594 -19.48 -5.91 21.74
C GLN A 594 -19.84 -6.15 20.26
N ASN A 595 -19.55 -5.20 19.36
CA ASN A 595 -19.96 -5.26 17.96
C ASN A 595 -18.76 -5.25 17.02
N LYS A 596 -18.84 -6.06 15.95
CA LYS A 596 -17.82 -6.06 14.89
C LYS A 596 -18.03 -4.93 13.88
N GLN A 597 -19.26 -4.43 13.77
CA GLN A 597 -19.71 -3.46 12.78
C GLN A 597 -20.54 -2.40 13.50
N THR A 598 -20.28 -1.13 13.21
CA THR A 598 -20.86 0.01 13.96
C THR A 598 -21.61 1.01 13.08
N GLN A 599 -21.48 0.90 11.76
CA GLN A 599 -22.17 1.73 10.78
C GLN A 599 -23.71 1.63 10.90
N GLY A 600 -24.39 2.77 10.74
CA GLY A 600 -25.86 2.85 10.80
C GLY A 600 -26.46 2.62 12.20
N LYS A 601 -25.63 2.53 13.24
CA LYS A 601 -26.07 2.37 14.64
C LYS A 601 -26.09 3.67 15.43
N PHE A 602 -25.27 4.63 15.02
CA PHE A 602 -25.15 5.94 15.64
C PHE A 602 -25.63 7.03 14.70
N THR A 603 -26.02 8.13 15.30
CA THR A 603 -26.60 9.29 14.62
C THR A 603 -25.69 10.52 14.73
N ILE A 604 -25.97 11.56 13.94
CA ILE A 604 -25.30 12.86 14.06
C ILE A 604 -25.45 13.43 15.47
N GLY A 605 -26.61 13.22 16.11
CA GLY A 605 -26.83 13.59 17.51
C GLY A 605 -25.89 12.83 18.46
N ASP A 606 -25.70 11.53 18.27
CA ASP A 606 -24.76 10.74 19.07
C ASP A 606 -23.31 11.20 18.85
N GLU A 607 -22.92 11.47 17.60
CA GLU A 607 -21.57 11.94 17.27
C GLU A 607 -21.24 13.28 17.94
N LYS A 608 -22.20 14.22 18.02
CA LYS A 608 -22.03 15.49 18.77
C LYS A 608 -21.73 15.25 20.26
N LEU A 609 -22.13 14.11 20.82
CA LEU A 609 -21.94 13.79 22.24
C LEU A 609 -20.65 13.02 22.52
N HIS A 610 -20.28 12.06 21.66
CA HIS A 610 -19.11 11.19 21.91
C HIS A 610 -17.89 11.47 21.02
N ASN A 611 -18.02 12.18 19.91
CA ASN A 611 -16.92 12.40 18.98
C ASN A 611 -16.17 13.66 19.37
N VAL A 612 -14.95 13.51 19.87
CA VAL A 612 -14.16 14.64 20.37
C VAL A 612 -13.88 15.69 19.27
N PHE A 613 -13.87 15.30 17.98
CA PHE A 613 -13.72 16.23 16.85
C PHE A 613 -14.99 17.05 16.57
N MET A 614 -16.16 16.62 17.07
CA MET A 614 -17.43 17.37 17.01
C MET A 614 -17.70 18.18 18.29
N ARG A 615 -16.75 18.16 19.24
CA ARG A 615 -16.85 18.80 20.57
C ARG A 615 -15.77 19.86 20.78
N VAL A 616 -15.35 20.53 19.71
CA VAL A 616 -14.25 21.52 19.75
C VAL A 616 -14.55 22.77 20.60
N ASN A 617 -15.84 23.02 20.89
CA ASN A 617 -16.29 24.09 21.78
C ASN A 617 -16.46 23.65 23.24
N ASP A 618 -16.25 22.36 23.54
CA ASP A 618 -16.43 21.81 24.87
C ASP A 618 -15.25 22.22 25.77
N PRO A 619 -15.50 22.84 26.94
CA PRO A 619 -14.44 23.24 27.87
C PRO A 619 -13.51 22.09 28.31
N GLU A 620 -14.02 20.86 28.38
CA GLU A 620 -13.20 19.67 28.69
C GLU A 620 -12.15 19.44 27.60
N ILE A 621 -12.56 19.53 26.34
CA ILE A 621 -11.71 19.29 25.17
C ILE A 621 -10.71 20.43 24.97
N GLN A 622 -11.14 21.67 25.19
CA GLN A 622 -10.28 22.86 25.17
C GLN A 622 -9.18 22.77 26.23
N LYS A 623 -9.52 22.32 27.44
CA LYS A 623 -8.54 22.12 28.52
C LYS A 623 -7.49 21.06 28.18
N VAL A 624 -7.90 19.95 27.57
CA VAL A 624 -6.98 18.86 27.18
C VAL A 624 -6.04 19.28 26.06
N THR A 625 -6.53 20.08 25.11
CA THR A 625 -5.72 20.57 23.99
C THR A 625 -4.89 21.81 24.33
N GLY A 626 -5.25 22.54 25.39
CA GLY A 626 -4.65 23.84 25.73
C GLY A 626 -5.00 24.95 24.74
N LYS A 627 -6.08 24.77 23.96
CA LYS A 627 -6.54 25.71 22.91
C LYS A 627 -7.99 26.09 23.18
N THR A 628 -8.38 27.29 22.78
CA THR A 628 -9.76 27.81 22.94
C THR A 628 -10.44 28.14 21.62
N ASP A 629 -9.67 28.44 20.58
CA ASP A 629 -10.21 28.61 19.23
C ASP A 629 -10.60 27.23 18.65
N PRO A 630 -11.82 27.04 18.12
CA PRO A 630 -12.30 25.74 17.65
C PRO A 630 -11.45 25.11 16.54
N VAL A 631 -10.83 25.93 15.67
CA VAL A 631 -9.96 25.46 14.60
C VAL A 631 -8.62 24.99 15.17
N ASP A 632 -8.06 25.72 16.13
CA ASP A 632 -6.85 25.31 16.84
C ASP A 632 -7.07 24.03 17.66
N VAL A 633 -8.23 23.89 18.31
CA VAL A 633 -8.62 22.67 19.03
C VAL A 633 -8.72 21.49 18.07
N MET A 634 -9.36 21.68 16.90
CA MET A 634 -9.42 20.66 15.84
C MET A 634 -8.01 20.24 15.39
N ALA A 635 -7.11 21.19 15.14
CA ALA A 635 -5.73 20.91 14.76
C ALA A 635 -4.99 20.10 15.84
N ALA A 636 -5.10 20.53 17.10
CA ALA A 636 -4.46 19.85 18.23
C ALA A 636 -4.96 18.42 18.40
N LEU A 637 -6.28 18.19 18.38
CA LEU A 637 -6.86 16.85 18.45
C LEU A 637 -6.37 15.96 17.30
N ARG A 638 -6.27 16.52 16.09
CA ARG A 638 -5.85 15.75 14.92
C ARG A 638 -4.40 15.28 15.06
N GLU A 639 -3.51 16.16 15.49
CA GLU A 639 -2.09 15.84 15.74
C GLU A 639 -1.91 14.85 16.90
N MET A 640 -2.67 15.01 17.98
CA MET A 640 -2.69 14.04 19.07
C MET A 640 -3.08 12.65 18.58
N LYS A 641 -4.11 12.53 17.74
CA LYS A 641 -4.55 11.24 17.17
C LYS A 641 -3.58 10.69 16.12
N ASN A 642 -2.83 11.54 15.43
CA ASN A 642 -1.81 11.10 14.47
C ASN A 642 -0.58 10.49 15.18
N SER A 643 -0.31 10.93 16.40
CA SER A 643 0.83 10.50 17.23
C SER A 643 0.54 9.26 18.10
N MET A 644 -0.68 8.73 18.05
CA MET A 644 -1.17 7.58 18.82
C MET A 644 -1.30 6.34 17.93
#